data_AF-A0A1H9XSU5-F1
#
_entry.id   AF-A0A1H9XSU5-F1
#
_cell.length_a   1.000
_cell.length_b   1.000
_cell.length_c   1.000
_cell.angle_alpha   90.00
_cell.angle_beta   90.00
_cell.angle_gamma   90.00
#
_symmetry.space_group_name_H-M   'P 1'
#
loop_
_entity.id
_entity.type
_entity.pdbx_description
1 polymer ?
#
loop_
_entity_poly.entity_id
_entity_poly.type
_entity_poly.pdbx_seq_one_letter_code
_entity_poly.pdbx_strand_id
1 'polypeptide(L)'
;MIHKFSVRSAGVAEPDIRELGRSWELDDLEVWRDYYVEFESAPDAAALAEVAAVLGDQLDVEVSLDQPLPAGAVQVAYKRGVVDNESDSIITVCGLLGVKARAGKVATSYRSESPRLRDLVVSTRFNATIEELHDEEPHYDTLVPQGHYESAVQYDLRGLDDTKLAELGTAGGRNLSLAQMKHVQHVQNTLGDEFVTDVLLEALDARWSDHCAHTTWKSLGSLLGRLVQAAKDVDNPNVLSMFHDNAGVWDFYDGHAIAIKAETHNGPSAISGYFGQLTKLGGVLRDILGTGLSADPIGSFEYTAVGEPEAPAPIKGRPDARRLAGETIRAIKEYGNTFGVPMMSSRMTFHPAYRAKPFALGGSIGLLPVSAAQRGTPRPGDFVVLIGGLTGNEGIHGASASSAGAVMDTAAVQIGAPLEQVKFRKALIELREAGCMSALTDVGGAGLNSAVGEIGEACGVWINTALVPLKTAALPMWRILLSESQERMLLAVPPEHQERAKKILDRHMVRSTVIGRFADTGRYHVFHAPDLTEEALIAGAPDVVPAHQGELGFDVAYDLLDIEVERQEVGPPPRPADVPEWPELAPTQLAGLLEEVVADAEVASQHFADSQYDSTVQGNTWYGPHYGTEHSVRTAYWAGTPVAGSPAAAVLNTAFNPWMFDADPVAATRQMFCSALAGQVLAGVAVKDVCMCDNFYTPHLSPHWREWLVGMVDELAVLVRHFGVPLISGKDSSAGSVHTDEGLVSVPPAVFLSALGKVPHTDALLREQWTTPGNVLVRVGLATSSPVGTVAARKLSLPTGALDDLALSDVDSYLSALTASRNLLRSGARIGAGGVAATLAQGVLASGIGVKLESATTESLFAEHRVGAVVEVAPDNVAALPAELSPVVLGVLEGTLEGTGIVLDGVDLFAPAARDGWLNSFTARIA
;
A
#
# COMPACT_ATOMS: atom_id res chain seq x y z
N MET A 1 -19.37 -24.86 26.03
CA MET A 1 -20.59 -24.07 26.38
C MET A 1 -20.34 -22.66 25.88
N ILE A 2 -21.33 -22.03 25.25
CA ILE A 2 -21.18 -20.69 24.69
C ILE A 2 -21.89 -19.69 25.60
N HIS A 3 -21.18 -18.62 25.97
CA HIS A 3 -21.75 -17.45 26.65
C HIS A 3 -21.55 -16.20 25.79
N LYS A 4 -22.45 -15.23 25.93
CA LYS A 4 -22.38 -13.93 25.26
C LYS A 4 -22.09 -12.83 26.26
N PHE A 5 -21.08 -12.01 25.96
CA PHE A 5 -20.76 -10.78 26.70
C PHE A 5 -21.01 -9.59 25.76
N SER A 6 -22.02 -8.77 26.05
CA SER A 6 -22.33 -7.57 25.26
C SER A 6 -21.78 -6.34 25.98
N VAL A 7 -20.96 -5.57 25.28
CA VAL A 7 -20.17 -4.45 25.79
C VAL A 7 -20.56 -3.16 25.07
N ARG A 8 -20.71 -2.05 25.80
CA ARG A 8 -20.82 -0.70 25.22
C ARG A 8 -20.26 0.35 26.17
N SER A 9 -20.01 1.56 25.68
CA SER A 9 -19.80 2.72 26.55
C SER A 9 -21.05 3.07 27.37
N ALA A 10 -20.86 3.29 28.67
CA ALA A 10 -21.81 3.75 29.66
C ALA A 10 -22.01 5.27 29.52
N GLY A 11 -23.26 5.73 29.47
CA GLY A 11 -23.59 7.15 29.50
C GLY A 11 -23.39 7.88 28.16
N VAL A 12 -22.28 8.61 28.00
CA VAL A 12 -22.02 9.44 26.82
C VAL A 12 -21.52 8.56 25.68
N ALA A 13 -22.37 8.33 24.67
CA ALA A 13 -21.97 7.61 23.45
C ALA A 13 -20.65 8.13 22.88
N GLU A 14 -19.79 7.21 22.41
CA GLU A 14 -18.51 7.54 21.79
C GLU A 14 -18.70 8.59 20.68
N PRO A 15 -17.70 9.47 20.44
CA PRO A 15 -17.79 10.49 19.40
C PRO A 15 -18.25 9.92 18.05
N ASP A 16 -17.67 8.79 17.64
CA ASP A 16 -18.00 8.12 16.38
C ASP A 16 -19.45 7.60 16.35
N ILE A 17 -19.96 7.09 17.48
CA ILE A 17 -21.36 6.63 17.60
C ILE A 17 -22.31 7.83 17.58
N ARG A 18 -21.96 8.93 18.24
CA ARG A 18 -22.77 10.16 18.22
C ARG A 18 -22.82 10.79 16.85
N GLU A 19 -21.68 10.84 16.16
CA GLU A 19 -21.60 11.33 14.79
C GLU A 19 -22.43 10.45 13.86
N LEU A 20 -22.33 9.12 14.04
CA LEU A 20 -23.16 8.18 13.31
C LEU A 20 -24.66 8.41 13.58
N GLY A 21 -25.04 8.53 14.85
CA GLY A 21 -26.42 8.85 15.26
C GLY A 21 -26.93 10.14 14.60
N ARG A 22 -26.13 11.21 14.60
CA ARG A 22 -26.49 12.47 13.91
C ARG A 22 -26.61 12.29 12.40
N SER A 23 -25.68 11.58 11.76
CA SER A 23 -25.71 11.32 10.32
C SER A 23 -26.93 10.50 9.90
N TRP A 24 -27.41 9.64 10.79
CA TRP A 24 -28.59 8.79 10.58
C TRP A 24 -29.89 9.41 11.09
N GLU A 25 -29.81 10.57 11.76
CA GLU A 25 -30.91 11.21 12.48
C GLU A 25 -31.53 10.28 13.56
N LEU A 26 -30.69 9.49 14.22
CA LEU A 26 -31.03 8.57 15.32
C LEU A 26 -30.30 9.00 16.60
N ASP A 27 -30.89 9.93 17.35
CA ASP A 27 -30.32 10.43 18.61
C ASP A 27 -30.27 9.37 19.73
N ASP A 28 -31.05 8.29 19.58
CA ASP A 28 -31.15 7.16 20.50
C ASP A 28 -30.29 5.95 20.09
N LEU A 29 -29.44 6.10 19.05
CA LEU A 29 -28.62 5.00 18.54
C LEU A 29 -27.64 4.49 19.61
N GLU A 30 -27.76 3.21 19.94
CA GLU A 30 -26.76 2.47 20.71
C GLU A 30 -26.03 1.48 19.79
N VAL A 31 -24.72 1.36 20.00
CA VAL A 31 -23.88 0.34 19.33
C VAL A 31 -23.22 -0.50 20.42
N TRP A 32 -23.39 -1.81 20.32
CA TRP A 32 -22.89 -2.81 21.25
C TRP A 32 -21.94 -3.76 20.53
N ARG A 33 -20.87 -4.17 21.23
CA ARG A 33 -19.96 -5.23 20.82
C ARG A 33 -20.36 -6.52 21.53
N ASP A 34 -20.72 -7.54 20.78
CA ASP A 34 -21.14 -8.82 21.33
C ASP A 34 -20.04 -9.86 21.15
N TYR A 35 -19.52 -10.36 22.27
CA TYR A 35 -18.47 -11.38 22.32
C TYR A 35 -19.08 -12.74 22.70
N TYR A 36 -19.15 -13.66 21.75
CA TYR A 36 -19.50 -15.05 21.99
C TYR A 36 -18.24 -15.85 22.30
N VAL A 37 -18.22 -16.54 23.43
CA VAL A 37 -17.06 -17.33 23.87
C VAL A 37 -17.48 -18.77 24.10
N GLU A 38 -16.87 -19.69 23.37
CA GLU A 38 -17.01 -21.13 23.57
C GLU A 38 -15.94 -21.63 24.53
N PHE A 39 -16.35 -22.05 25.73
CA PHE A 39 -15.44 -22.61 26.74
C PHE A 39 -15.28 -24.13 26.60
N GLU A 40 -14.05 -24.62 26.86
CA GLU A 40 -13.71 -26.06 26.83
C GLU A 40 -14.51 -26.87 27.86
N SER A 41 -14.78 -26.26 29.00
CA SER A 41 -15.63 -26.78 30.08
C SER A 41 -16.57 -25.68 30.56
N ALA A 42 -17.69 -26.03 31.18
CA ALA A 42 -18.62 -25.03 31.72
C ALA A 42 -17.90 -24.15 32.77
N PRO A 43 -17.74 -22.84 32.54
CA PRO A 43 -17.15 -21.94 33.52
C PRO A 43 -18.12 -21.74 34.69
N ASP A 44 -17.59 -21.47 35.89
CA ASP A 44 -18.43 -21.07 37.01
C ASP A 44 -18.78 -19.57 36.95
N ALA A 45 -19.67 -19.12 37.83
CA ALA A 45 -20.11 -17.74 37.86
C ALA A 45 -18.99 -16.73 38.19
N ALA A 46 -17.95 -17.16 38.93
CA ALA A 46 -16.81 -16.30 39.25
C ALA A 46 -15.93 -16.09 38.02
N ALA A 47 -15.64 -17.16 37.28
CA ALA A 47 -14.92 -17.11 36.02
C ALA A 47 -15.64 -16.23 34.98
N LEU A 48 -16.96 -16.36 34.85
CA LEU A 48 -17.75 -15.50 33.97
C LEU A 48 -17.72 -14.03 34.41
N ALA A 49 -17.76 -13.76 35.72
CA ALA A 49 -17.65 -12.40 36.25
C ALA A 49 -16.26 -11.79 36.00
N GLU A 50 -15.19 -12.57 36.08
CA GLU A 50 -13.83 -12.11 35.76
C GLU A 50 -13.67 -11.76 34.28
N VAL A 51 -14.18 -12.62 33.38
CA VAL A 51 -14.18 -12.31 31.93
C VAL A 51 -14.98 -11.04 31.65
N ALA A 52 -16.17 -10.90 32.25
CA ALA A 52 -16.98 -9.69 32.10
C ALA A 52 -16.26 -8.44 32.66
N ALA A 53 -15.55 -8.56 33.78
CA ALA A 53 -14.81 -7.45 34.38
C ALA A 53 -13.67 -6.99 33.48
N VAL A 54 -12.92 -7.90 32.85
CA VAL A 54 -11.83 -7.52 31.93
C VAL A 54 -12.38 -6.86 30.66
N LEU A 55 -13.48 -7.37 30.11
CA LEU A 55 -14.14 -6.74 28.96
C LEU A 55 -14.72 -5.35 29.30
N GLY A 56 -15.01 -5.11 30.58
CA GLY A 56 -15.52 -3.85 31.11
C GLY A 56 -14.49 -2.97 31.82
N ASP A 57 -13.19 -3.27 31.72
CA ASP A 57 -12.13 -2.56 32.47
C ASP A 57 -11.91 -1.13 31.97
N GLN A 58 -12.37 -0.81 30.76
CA GLN A 58 -12.36 0.54 30.24
C GLN A 58 -13.31 1.46 31.02
N LEU A 59 -12.93 2.73 31.18
CA LEU A 59 -13.75 3.73 31.87
C LEU A 59 -15.10 3.86 31.19
N ASP A 60 -16.16 3.93 32.01
CA ASP A 60 -17.54 4.08 31.55
C ASP A 60 -17.89 3.01 30.50
N VAL A 61 -17.72 1.73 30.82
CA VAL A 61 -18.18 0.61 29.98
C VAL A 61 -19.19 -0.24 30.74
N GLU A 62 -20.31 -0.55 30.09
CA GLU A 62 -21.32 -1.50 30.55
C GLU A 62 -21.10 -2.86 29.89
N VAL A 63 -21.09 -3.90 30.70
CA VAL A 63 -21.06 -5.30 30.22
C VAL A 63 -22.31 -6.02 30.68
N SER A 64 -22.97 -6.70 29.75
CA SER A 64 -24.10 -7.58 30.04
C SER A 64 -23.80 -9.01 29.62
N LEU A 65 -24.16 -9.95 30.49
CA LEU A 65 -23.93 -11.39 30.29
C LEU A 65 -25.24 -12.05 29.86
N ASP A 66 -25.18 -12.82 28.76
CA ASP A 66 -26.24 -13.67 28.22
C ASP A 66 -27.60 -12.97 28.02
N GLN A 67 -27.60 -11.65 27.81
CA GLN A 67 -28.81 -10.89 27.47
C GLN A 67 -29.18 -11.12 26.01
N PRO A 68 -30.42 -11.50 25.68
CA PRO A 68 -30.83 -11.71 24.29
C PRO A 68 -30.82 -10.41 23.49
N LEU A 69 -30.62 -10.51 22.16
CA LEU A 69 -30.79 -9.39 21.24
C LEU A 69 -32.21 -8.78 21.40
N PRO A 70 -32.33 -7.47 21.73
CA PRO A 70 -33.63 -6.85 21.90
C PRO A 70 -34.45 -6.82 20.61
N ALA A 71 -35.78 -6.85 20.73
CA ALA A 71 -36.66 -6.71 19.56
C ALA A 71 -36.42 -5.38 18.84
N GLY A 72 -36.25 -5.43 17.51
CA GLY A 72 -35.96 -4.25 16.68
C GLY A 72 -34.48 -3.88 16.59
N ALA A 73 -33.59 -4.55 17.34
CA ALA A 73 -32.15 -4.43 17.16
C ALA A 73 -31.69 -5.20 15.92
N VAL A 74 -30.54 -4.79 15.37
CA VAL A 74 -29.93 -5.41 14.20
C VAL A 74 -28.50 -5.78 14.54
N GLN A 75 -28.13 -7.04 14.39
CA GLN A 75 -26.79 -7.52 14.64
C GLN A 75 -26.07 -7.84 13.33
N VAL A 76 -24.80 -7.44 13.24
CA VAL A 76 -23.88 -7.74 12.15
C VAL A 76 -22.76 -8.61 12.71
N ALA A 77 -22.55 -9.79 12.15
CA ALA A 77 -21.49 -10.71 12.56
C ALA A 77 -20.73 -11.23 11.34
N TYR A 78 -19.48 -11.68 11.50
CA TYR A 78 -18.78 -12.36 10.40
C TYR A 78 -19.44 -13.70 10.04
N LYS A 79 -19.50 -14.01 8.75
CA LYS A 79 -19.93 -15.33 8.27
C LYS A 79 -19.01 -16.43 8.83
N ARG A 80 -19.54 -17.65 9.00
CA ARG A 80 -18.71 -18.79 9.43
C ARG A 80 -17.54 -19.02 8.46
N GLY A 81 -16.33 -19.23 9.01
CA GLY A 81 -15.12 -19.46 8.23
C GLY A 81 -14.38 -18.20 7.77
N VAL A 82 -14.95 -17.01 8.02
CA VAL A 82 -14.26 -15.72 7.91
C VAL A 82 -13.49 -15.48 9.22
N VAL A 83 -12.27 -14.93 9.12
CA VAL A 83 -11.50 -14.63 10.33
C VAL A 83 -12.10 -13.48 11.13
N ASP A 84 -12.04 -13.67 12.43
CA ASP A 84 -12.33 -12.66 13.43
C ASP A 84 -11.03 -12.38 14.20
N ASN A 85 -10.45 -11.21 13.95
CA ASN A 85 -9.15 -10.83 14.52
C ASN A 85 -9.20 -10.65 16.04
N GLU A 86 -10.37 -10.38 16.60
CA GLU A 86 -10.55 -10.18 18.04
C GLU A 86 -10.73 -11.51 18.77
N SER A 87 -11.20 -12.55 18.09
CA SER A 87 -11.37 -13.90 18.66
C SER A 87 -10.11 -14.44 19.32
N ASP A 88 -8.95 -14.34 18.67
CA ASP A 88 -7.68 -14.79 19.24
C ASP A 88 -7.30 -13.99 20.50
N SER A 89 -7.60 -12.68 20.53
CA SER A 89 -7.36 -11.83 21.69
C SER A 89 -8.25 -12.22 22.87
N ILE A 90 -9.52 -12.53 22.61
CA ILE A 90 -10.47 -12.98 23.64
C ILE A 90 -10.04 -14.33 24.23
N ILE A 91 -9.67 -15.29 23.37
CA ILE A 91 -9.17 -16.60 23.82
C ILE A 91 -7.91 -16.42 24.68
N THR A 92 -7.01 -15.54 24.26
CA THR A 92 -5.78 -15.21 25.02
C THR A 92 -6.11 -14.62 26.39
N VAL A 93 -7.03 -13.65 26.46
CA VAL A 93 -7.48 -13.04 27.72
C VAL A 93 -8.10 -14.08 28.65
N CYS A 94 -8.98 -14.93 28.16
CA CYS A 94 -9.56 -16.02 28.97
C CYS A 94 -8.45 -16.93 29.52
N GLY A 95 -7.47 -17.31 28.68
CA GLY A 95 -6.32 -18.11 29.10
C GLY A 95 -5.50 -17.47 30.21
N LEU A 96 -5.27 -16.15 30.16
CA LEU A 96 -4.57 -15.39 31.20
C LEU A 96 -5.34 -15.36 32.54
N LEU A 97 -6.67 -15.42 32.49
CA LEU A 97 -7.55 -15.57 33.65
C LEU A 97 -7.64 -17.02 34.16
N GLY A 98 -6.96 -17.98 33.51
CA GLY A 98 -7.08 -19.40 33.83
C GLY A 98 -8.38 -20.05 33.36
N VAL A 99 -9.17 -19.37 32.52
CA VAL A 99 -10.44 -19.84 31.97
C VAL A 99 -10.20 -20.33 30.54
N LYS A 100 -10.35 -21.64 30.30
CA LYS A 100 -10.04 -22.21 28.99
C LYS A 100 -11.15 -21.96 27.97
N ALA A 101 -10.92 -21.02 27.06
CA ALA A 101 -11.74 -20.81 25.87
C ALA A 101 -11.17 -21.59 24.68
N ARG A 102 -12.05 -22.15 23.85
CA ARG A 102 -11.72 -22.87 22.63
C ARG A 102 -11.91 -22.02 21.37
N ALA A 103 -12.93 -21.17 21.35
CA ALA A 103 -13.25 -20.33 20.20
C ALA A 103 -13.95 -19.05 20.67
N GLY A 104 -13.75 -17.98 19.90
CA GLY A 104 -14.45 -16.70 20.05
C GLY A 104 -15.17 -16.34 18.76
N LYS A 105 -16.20 -15.51 18.88
CA LYS A 105 -16.84 -14.83 17.76
C LYS A 105 -17.34 -13.47 18.22
N VAL A 106 -17.16 -12.46 17.39
CA VAL A 106 -17.56 -11.09 17.64
C VAL A 106 -18.65 -10.66 16.67
N ALA A 107 -19.59 -9.90 17.19
CA ALA A 107 -20.64 -9.24 16.43
C ALA A 107 -20.82 -7.80 16.91
N THR A 108 -21.47 -6.98 16.09
CA THR A 108 -21.85 -5.61 16.45
C THR A 108 -23.36 -5.48 16.37
N SER A 109 -23.99 -5.11 17.47
CA SER A 109 -25.43 -4.87 17.55
C SER A 109 -25.76 -3.38 17.57
N TYR A 110 -26.65 -2.97 16.68
CA TYR A 110 -27.21 -1.63 16.61
C TYR A 110 -28.61 -1.65 17.21
N ARG A 111 -28.95 -0.67 18.06
CA ARG A 111 -30.25 -0.54 18.72
C ARG A 111 -30.78 0.89 18.60
N SER A 112 -32.04 1.03 18.23
CA SER A 112 -32.79 2.29 18.16
C SER A 112 -34.28 1.96 18.05
N GLU A 113 -35.16 2.85 18.52
CA GLU A 113 -36.62 2.74 18.34
C GLU A 113 -37.05 3.00 16.88
N SER A 114 -36.14 3.48 16.02
CA SER A 114 -36.44 3.84 14.65
C SER A 114 -36.67 2.62 13.75
N PRO A 115 -37.77 2.58 12.97
CA PRO A 115 -38.00 1.51 12.00
C PRO A 115 -37.01 1.55 10.82
N ARG A 116 -36.21 2.63 10.68
CA ARG A 116 -35.21 2.79 9.61
C ARG A 116 -33.87 2.11 9.92
N LEU A 117 -33.66 1.67 11.18
CA LEU A 117 -32.36 1.19 11.64
C LEU A 117 -31.74 0.12 10.73
N ARG A 118 -32.54 -0.87 10.36
CA ARG A 118 -32.09 -1.99 9.52
C ARG A 118 -31.60 -1.52 8.15
N ASP A 119 -32.37 -0.66 7.48
CA ASP A 119 -32.01 -0.17 6.16
C ASP A 119 -30.75 0.71 6.21
N LEU A 120 -30.58 1.48 7.29
CA LEU A 120 -29.38 2.27 7.55
C LEU A 120 -28.16 1.38 7.78
N VAL A 121 -28.25 0.36 8.63
CA VAL A 121 -27.17 -0.62 8.85
C VAL A 121 -26.81 -1.34 7.55
N VAL A 122 -27.80 -1.83 6.80
CA VAL A 122 -27.58 -2.52 5.52
C VAL A 122 -26.89 -1.64 4.49
N SER A 123 -27.24 -0.36 4.42
CA SER A 123 -26.68 0.57 3.44
C SER A 123 -25.30 1.11 3.79
N THR A 124 -24.90 1.09 5.07
CA THR A 124 -23.70 1.80 5.53
C THR A 124 -22.72 1.00 6.40
N ARG A 125 -23.18 -0.02 7.12
CA ARG A 125 -22.40 -0.77 8.14
C ARG A 125 -22.42 -2.28 7.96
N PHE A 126 -22.95 -2.76 6.84
CA PHE A 126 -23.01 -4.17 6.51
C PHE A 126 -22.28 -4.45 5.20
N ASN A 127 -21.36 -5.41 5.24
CA ASN A 127 -20.70 -5.96 4.09
C ASN A 127 -21.22 -7.38 3.83
N ALA A 128 -22.25 -7.49 3.00
CA ALA A 128 -22.89 -8.75 2.63
C ALA A 128 -21.94 -9.82 2.07
N THR A 129 -20.72 -9.44 1.69
CA THR A 129 -19.65 -10.34 1.24
C THR A 129 -19.15 -11.23 2.38
N ILE A 130 -18.80 -10.63 3.51
CA ILE A 130 -18.10 -11.31 4.63
C ILE A 130 -18.92 -11.37 5.91
N GLU A 131 -20.01 -10.61 5.99
CA GLU A 131 -20.87 -10.52 7.17
C GLU A 131 -22.24 -11.16 6.92
N GLU A 132 -22.86 -11.58 8.01
CA GLU A 132 -24.25 -12.00 8.14
C GLU A 132 -25.01 -10.97 8.99
N LEU A 133 -26.27 -10.74 8.62
CA LEU A 133 -27.17 -9.82 9.30
C LEU A 133 -28.23 -10.64 10.06
N HIS A 134 -28.44 -10.32 11.33
CA HIS A 134 -29.43 -10.99 12.17
C HIS A 134 -30.39 -9.97 12.77
N ASP A 135 -31.69 -10.21 12.58
CA ASP A 135 -32.78 -9.45 13.21
C ASP A 135 -33.25 -10.10 14.54
N GLU A 136 -32.73 -11.30 14.84
CA GLU A 136 -32.95 -12.06 16.08
C GLU A 136 -31.61 -12.64 16.55
N GLU A 137 -31.49 -13.02 17.82
CA GLU A 137 -30.26 -13.60 18.37
C GLU A 137 -29.85 -14.88 17.60
N PRO A 138 -28.64 -14.95 17.01
CA PRO A 138 -28.20 -16.15 16.31
C PRO A 138 -27.92 -17.29 17.29
N HIS A 139 -28.36 -18.50 16.93
CA HIS A 139 -28.06 -19.71 17.70
C HIS A 139 -26.79 -20.39 17.18
N TYR A 140 -25.83 -20.62 18.09
CA TYR A 140 -24.58 -21.32 17.81
C TYR A 140 -24.48 -22.60 18.64
N ASP A 141 -24.42 -23.76 17.98
CA ASP A 141 -24.09 -25.03 18.65
C ASP A 141 -22.60 -25.10 19.02
N THR A 142 -21.76 -24.57 18.14
CA THR A 142 -20.30 -24.40 18.31
C THR A 142 -19.84 -23.19 17.51
N LEU A 143 -18.82 -22.50 18.00
CA LEU A 143 -18.12 -21.43 17.30
C LEU A 143 -16.94 -21.98 16.49
N VAL A 144 -16.48 -23.21 16.77
CA VAL A 144 -15.44 -23.88 16.00
C VAL A 144 -15.98 -24.22 14.61
N PRO A 145 -15.36 -23.73 13.52
CA PRO A 145 -15.80 -24.06 12.17
C PRO A 145 -15.71 -25.57 11.92
N GLN A 146 -16.75 -26.15 11.33
CA GLN A 146 -16.80 -27.57 10.94
C GLN A 146 -16.69 -27.74 9.42
N GLY A 147 -16.17 -28.88 8.97
CA GLY A 147 -15.92 -29.17 7.55
C GLY A 147 -15.34 -30.57 7.37
N HIS A 148 -15.25 -31.01 6.11
CA HIS A 148 -14.62 -32.27 5.73
C HIS A 148 -13.61 -32.02 4.62
N TYR A 149 -12.52 -32.79 4.60
CA TYR A 149 -11.51 -32.71 3.56
C TYR A 149 -12.06 -33.29 2.24
N GLU A 150 -11.83 -32.57 1.14
CA GLU A 150 -12.17 -33.00 -0.21
C GLU A 150 -10.87 -33.37 -0.94
N SER A 151 -10.84 -34.57 -1.51
CA SER A 151 -9.71 -35.09 -2.29
C SER A 151 -9.49 -34.30 -3.59
N ALA A 152 -8.25 -34.29 -4.06
CA ALA A 152 -7.84 -33.67 -5.31
C ALA A 152 -8.52 -34.34 -6.51
N VAL A 153 -8.96 -33.52 -7.47
CA VAL A 153 -9.62 -34.01 -8.68
C VAL A 153 -8.56 -34.38 -9.72
N GLN A 154 -8.66 -35.57 -10.30
CA GLN A 154 -7.71 -36.10 -11.29
C GLN A 154 -8.20 -35.90 -12.74
N TYR A 155 -7.29 -35.49 -13.62
CA TYR A 155 -7.54 -35.24 -15.05
C TYR A 155 -6.52 -35.98 -15.92
N ASP A 156 -6.97 -36.81 -16.86
CA ASP A 156 -6.10 -37.38 -17.91
C ASP A 156 -6.12 -36.47 -19.15
N LEU A 157 -5.03 -35.72 -19.36
CA LEU A 157 -4.94 -34.78 -20.49
C LEU A 157 -4.43 -35.44 -21.77
N ARG A 158 -3.85 -36.64 -21.72
CA ARG A 158 -3.07 -37.25 -22.83
C ARG A 158 -3.88 -37.47 -24.11
N GLY A 159 -5.20 -37.61 -23.98
CA GLY A 159 -6.14 -37.81 -25.10
C GLY A 159 -7.07 -36.63 -25.39
N LEU A 160 -6.91 -35.49 -24.72
CA LEU A 160 -7.74 -34.31 -24.95
C LEU A 160 -7.29 -33.57 -26.21
N ASP A 161 -8.26 -33.16 -27.02
CA ASP A 161 -8.05 -32.26 -28.15
C ASP A 161 -7.99 -30.79 -27.70
N ASP A 162 -7.63 -29.90 -28.62
CA ASP A 162 -7.49 -28.46 -28.35
C ASP A 162 -8.77 -27.83 -27.79
N THR A 163 -9.94 -28.29 -28.23
CA THR A 163 -11.23 -27.76 -27.74
C THR A 163 -11.45 -28.13 -26.29
N LYS A 164 -11.28 -29.40 -25.91
CA LYS A 164 -11.44 -29.85 -24.53
C LYS A 164 -10.38 -29.27 -23.59
N LEU A 165 -9.15 -29.09 -24.07
CA LEU A 165 -8.10 -28.42 -23.30
C LEU A 165 -8.47 -26.95 -23.02
N ALA A 166 -8.96 -26.22 -24.01
CA ALA A 166 -9.40 -24.84 -23.84
C ALA A 166 -10.61 -24.71 -22.90
N GLU A 167 -11.59 -25.63 -23.00
CA GLU A 167 -12.72 -25.70 -22.08
C GLU A 167 -12.25 -25.97 -20.64
N LEU A 168 -11.32 -26.92 -20.45
CA LEU A 168 -10.78 -27.22 -19.14
C LEU A 168 -9.97 -26.05 -18.57
N GLY A 169 -9.22 -25.32 -19.39
CA GLY A 169 -8.41 -24.16 -18.97
C GLY A 169 -9.24 -22.97 -18.45
N THR A 170 -10.53 -22.92 -18.80
CA THR A 170 -11.46 -21.87 -18.34
C THR A 170 -12.51 -22.38 -17.34
N ALA A 171 -12.51 -23.69 -17.05
CA ALA A 171 -13.44 -24.29 -16.11
C ALA A 171 -13.09 -23.94 -14.65
N GLY A 172 -14.11 -23.67 -13.82
CA GLY A 172 -13.92 -23.43 -12.39
C GLY A 172 -13.32 -22.07 -12.03
N GLY A 173 -13.29 -21.11 -12.97
CA GLY A 173 -12.76 -19.76 -12.74
C GLY A 173 -11.31 -19.56 -13.15
N ARG A 174 -10.63 -20.61 -13.63
CA ARG A 174 -9.27 -20.53 -14.20
C ARG A 174 -9.23 -19.67 -15.46
N ASN A 175 -8.05 -19.14 -15.74
CA ASN A 175 -7.75 -18.29 -16.88
C ASN A 175 -6.52 -18.80 -17.66
N LEU A 176 -6.43 -20.12 -17.84
CA LEU A 176 -5.36 -20.76 -18.60
C LEU A 176 -5.67 -20.75 -20.11
N SER A 177 -4.79 -20.12 -20.88
CA SER A 177 -4.85 -20.16 -22.35
C SER A 177 -4.65 -21.58 -22.90
N LEU A 178 -5.04 -21.79 -24.15
CA LEU A 178 -4.79 -23.07 -24.83
C LEU A 178 -3.30 -23.43 -24.87
N ALA A 179 -2.41 -22.45 -25.08
CA ALA A 179 -0.97 -22.69 -25.09
C ALA A 179 -0.46 -23.18 -23.72
N GLN A 180 -0.93 -22.56 -22.63
CA GLN A 180 -0.63 -22.99 -21.26
C GLN A 180 -1.18 -24.39 -20.99
N MET A 181 -2.42 -24.69 -21.38
CA MET A 181 -3.00 -26.04 -21.20
C MET A 181 -2.26 -27.11 -22.00
N LYS A 182 -1.77 -26.78 -23.20
CA LYS A 182 -0.87 -27.67 -23.97
C LYS A 182 0.46 -27.90 -23.25
N HIS A 183 0.99 -26.88 -22.57
CA HIS A 183 2.18 -27.04 -21.73
C HIS A 183 1.90 -27.96 -20.54
N VAL A 184 0.77 -27.83 -19.86
CA VAL A 184 0.40 -28.78 -18.79
C VAL A 184 0.28 -30.22 -19.32
N GLN A 185 -0.33 -30.40 -20.50
CA GLN A 185 -0.39 -31.70 -21.17
C GLN A 185 1.03 -32.21 -21.49
N HIS A 186 1.96 -31.34 -21.90
CA HIS A 186 3.36 -31.70 -22.10
C HIS A 186 4.04 -32.12 -20.79
N VAL A 187 3.83 -31.40 -19.68
CA VAL A 187 4.34 -31.77 -18.35
C VAL A 187 3.89 -33.18 -17.97
N GLN A 188 2.58 -33.47 -18.09
CA GLN A 188 2.05 -34.81 -17.80
C GLN A 188 2.75 -35.90 -18.64
N ASN A 189 2.90 -35.67 -19.94
CA ASN A 189 3.56 -36.62 -20.84
C ASN A 189 5.04 -36.83 -20.51
N THR A 190 5.74 -35.76 -20.12
CA THR A 190 7.17 -35.80 -19.76
C THR A 190 7.40 -36.54 -18.44
N LEU A 191 6.53 -36.34 -17.46
CA LEU A 191 6.59 -37.07 -16.18
C LEU A 191 6.14 -38.52 -16.31
N GLY A 192 5.32 -38.84 -17.33
CA GLY A 192 4.76 -40.18 -17.53
C GLY A 192 3.55 -40.46 -16.63
N ASP A 193 2.94 -39.42 -16.06
CA ASP A 193 1.84 -39.54 -15.10
C ASP A 193 0.52 -39.96 -15.77
N GLU A 194 -0.27 -40.79 -15.07
CA GLU A 194 -1.59 -41.21 -15.55
C GLU A 194 -2.61 -40.06 -15.57
N PHE A 195 -2.46 -39.11 -14.64
CA PHE A 195 -3.32 -37.95 -14.47
C PHE A 195 -2.52 -36.78 -13.90
N VAL A 196 -3.02 -35.57 -14.10
CA VAL A 196 -2.67 -34.38 -13.30
C VAL A 196 -3.80 -34.07 -12.33
N THR A 197 -3.54 -33.26 -11.31
CA THR A 197 -4.55 -32.85 -10.34
C THR A 197 -5.04 -31.42 -10.59
N ASP A 198 -6.20 -31.07 -10.04
CA ASP A 198 -6.62 -29.68 -9.86
C ASP A 198 -5.56 -28.86 -9.12
N VAL A 199 -4.87 -29.43 -8.13
CA VAL A 199 -3.77 -28.78 -7.41
C VAL A 199 -2.69 -28.23 -8.36
N LEU A 200 -2.25 -29.02 -9.35
CA LEU A 200 -1.29 -28.54 -10.34
C LEU A 200 -1.89 -27.48 -11.27
N LEU A 201 -3.12 -27.69 -11.75
CA LEU A 201 -3.78 -26.77 -12.67
C LEU A 201 -3.99 -25.39 -12.05
N GLU A 202 -4.47 -25.34 -10.80
CA GLU A 202 -4.69 -24.12 -10.06
C GLU A 202 -3.36 -23.45 -9.67
N ALA A 203 -2.34 -24.24 -9.26
CA ALA A 203 -1.00 -23.72 -8.99
C ALA A 203 -0.37 -23.03 -10.22
N LEU A 204 -0.54 -23.60 -11.41
CA LEU A 204 -0.02 -23.05 -12.65
C LEU A 204 -0.84 -21.85 -13.14
N ASP A 205 -2.17 -21.84 -12.95
CA ASP A 205 -3.01 -20.67 -13.22
C ASP A 205 -2.53 -19.44 -12.44
N ALA A 206 -2.29 -19.62 -11.13
CA ALA A 206 -1.79 -18.55 -10.28
C ALA A 206 -0.36 -18.14 -10.67
N ARG A 207 0.56 -19.11 -10.86
CA ARG A 207 1.97 -18.85 -11.20
C ARG A 207 2.12 -18.11 -12.53
N TRP A 208 1.29 -18.43 -13.53
CA TRP A 208 1.36 -17.83 -14.87
C TRP A 208 0.43 -16.62 -15.06
N SER A 209 -0.27 -16.19 -14.01
CA SER A 209 -1.04 -14.94 -14.02
C SER A 209 -0.14 -13.74 -14.31
N ASP A 210 -0.68 -12.68 -14.93
CA ASP A 210 0.08 -11.45 -15.18
C ASP A 210 0.59 -10.82 -13.88
N HIS A 211 -0.19 -10.92 -12.80
CA HIS A 211 0.16 -10.43 -11.47
C HIS A 211 1.45 -11.06 -10.91
N CYS A 212 1.67 -12.37 -11.14
CA CYS A 212 2.84 -13.07 -10.61
C CYS A 212 3.99 -13.16 -11.62
N ALA A 213 3.68 -13.42 -12.89
CA ALA A 213 4.69 -13.65 -13.91
C ALA A 213 5.04 -12.40 -14.73
N HIS A 214 4.34 -11.28 -14.54
CA HIS A 214 4.51 -10.03 -15.31
C HIS A 214 4.52 -10.28 -16.82
N THR A 215 3.59 -11.12 -17.30
CA THR A 215 3.58 -11.62 -18.69
C THR A 215 3.40 -10.48 -19.69
N THR A 216 2.59 -9.49 -19.34
CA THR A 216 2.45 -8.22 -20.05
C THR A 216 3.81 -7.56 -20.25
N TRP A 217 4.54 -7.30 -19.17
CA TRP A 217 5.84 -6.62 -19.22
C TRP A 217 6.91 -7.43 -19.95
N LYS A 218 6.89 -8.77 -19.82
CA LYS A 218 7.75 -9.69 -20.58
C LYS A 218 7.45 -9.61 -22.08
N SER A 219 6.16 -9.66 -22.47
CA SER A 219 5.72 -9.63 -23.86
C SER A 219 6.09 -8.32 -24.58
N LEU A 220 6.15 -7.20 -23.85
CA LEU A 220 6.52 -5.88 -24.38
C LEU A 220 8.04 -5.65 -24.44
N GLY A 221 8.82 -6.73 -24.55
CA GLY A 221 10.28 -6.68 -24.65
C GLY A 221 10.96 -6.44 -23.31
N SER A 222 10.56 -7.21 -22.28
CA SER A 222 11.15 -7.23 -20.95
C SER A 222 11.32 -5.84 -20.32
N LEU A 223 10.21 -5.13 -20.12
CA LEU A 223 10.22 -3.76 -19.59
C LEU A 223 10.96 -3.65 -18.26
N LEU A 224 10.74 -4.59 -17.33
CA LEU A 224 11.46 -4.66 -16.06
C LEU A 224 12.96 -4.87 -16.30
N GLY A 225 13.31 -5.76 -17.23
CA GLY A 225 14.70 -6.00 -17.63
C GLY A 225 15.40 -4.74 -18.14
N ARG A 226 14.69 -3.83 -18.82
CA ARG A 226 15.24 -2.54 -19.28
C ARG A 226 15.55 -1.61 -18.11
N LEU A 227 14.66 -1.51 -17.12
CA LEU A 227 14.87 -0.71 -15.91
C LEU A 227 15.99 -1.28 -15.05
N VAL A 228 16.01 -2.61 -14.85
CA VAL A 228 17.09 -3.33 -14.16
C VAL A 228 18.43 -3.09 -14.87
N GLN A 229 18.47 -3.17 -16.19
CA GLN A 229 19.69 -2.90 -16.94
C GLN A 229 20.13 -1.44 -16.81
N ALA A 230 19.20 -0.48 -16.88
CA ALA A 230 19.52 0.93 -16.66
C ALA A 230 20.11 1.18 -15.26
N ALA A 231 19.54 0.57 -14.22
CA ALA A 231 20.06 0.66 -12.85
C ALA A 231 21.46 0.03 -12.72
N LYS A 232 21.72 -1.10 -13.40
CA LYS A 232 23.05 -1.72 -13.47
C LYS A 232 24.07 -0.85 -14.20
N ASP A 233 23.66 -0.19 -15.29
CA ASP A 233 24.52 0.69 -16.09
C ASP A 233 25.03 1.89 -15.28
N VAL A 234 24.27 2.32 -14.25
CA VAL A 234 24.67 3.40 -13.34
C VAL A 234 25.80 2.98 -12.38
N ASP A 235 25.86 1.71 -11.98
CA ASP A 235 26.86 1.18 -11.03
C ASP A 235 26.96 2.00 -9.72
N ASN A 236 25.81 2.42 -9.17
CA ASN A 236 25.79 3.19 -7.93
C ASN A 236 26.14 2.28 -6.73
N PRO A 237 27.21 2.57 -5.97
CA PRO A 237 27.68 1.70 -4.88
C PRO A 237 26.72 1.60 -3.70
N ASN A 238 25.73 2.50 -3.61
CA ASN A 238 24.72 2.46 -2.56
C ASN A 238 23.64 1.40 -2.83
N VAL A 239 23.55 0.80 -4.02
CA VAL A 239 22.60 -0.29 -4.29
C VAL A 239 23.14 -1.59 -3.70
N LEU A 240 22.52 -2.06 -2.61
CA LEU A 240 22.88 -3.34 -1.99
C LEU A 240 22.02 -4.48 -2.52
N SER A 241 20.73 -4.23 -2.78
CA SER A 241 19.82 -5.18 -3.39
C SER A 241 18.81 -4.45 -4.29
N MET A 242 18.47 -5.04 -5.44
CA MET A 242 17.42 -4.53 -6.33
C MET A 242 16.79 -5.66 -7.14
N PHE A 243 15.46 -5.63 -7.28
CA PHE A 243 14.65 -6.50 -8.16
C PHE A 243 14.94 -8.02 -8.10
N HIS A 244 15.40 -8.53 -6.97
CA HIS A 244 15.60 -9.97 -6.75
C HIS A 244 15.13 -10.45 -5.36
N ASP A 245 14.51 -9.55 -4.59
CA ASP A 245 14.00 -9.73 -3.24
C ASP A 245 12.71 -8.89 -3.10
N ASN A 246 12.03 -8.98 -1.95
CA ASN A 246 10.74 -8.32 -1.70
C ASN A 246 10.79 -6.79 -1.79
N ALA A 247 11.95 -6.19 -1.48
CA ALA A 247 12.21 -4.77 -1.60
C ALA A 247 13.62 -4.50 -2.14
N GLY A 248 13.85 -3.27 -2.60
CA GLY A 248 15.19 -2.76 -2.88
C GLY A 248 15.88 -2.32 -1.60
N VAL A 249 17.19 -2.55 -1.49
CA VAL A 249 17.99 -2.19 -0.31
C VAL A 249 19.06 -1.18 -0.69
N TRP A 250 19.03 -0.04 0.00
CA TRP A 250 19.94 1.09 -0.15
C TRP A 250 20.90 1.15 1.03
N ASP A 251 22.20 1.30 0.77
CA ASP A 251 23.20 1.53 1.80
C ASP A 251 22.85 2.77 2.63
N PHE A 252 23.03 2.68 3.94
CA PHE A 252 22.85 3.79 4.87
C PHE A 252 24.08 3.90 5.78
N TYR A 253 24.11 4.93 6.63
CA TYR A 253 25.27 5.20 7.47
C TYR A 253 25.46 4.14 8.58
N ASP A 254 26.66 4.12 9.16
CA ASP A 254 26.99 3.34 10.36
C ASP A 254 26.77 1.82 10.22
N GLY A 255 26.99 1.25 9.03
CA GLY A 255 26.82 -0.19 8.77
C GLY A 255 25.37 -0.64 8.69
N HIS A 256 24.44 0.30 8.56
CA HIS A 256 23.02 0.04 8.34
C HIS A 256 22.66 0.24 6.86
N ALA A 257 21.47 -0.24 6.50
CA ALA A 257 20.86 -0.09 5.19
C ALA A 257 19.38 0.22 5.39
N ILE A 258 18.73 0.74 4.33
CA ILE A 258 17.31 1.00 4.29
C ILE A 258 16.67 0.23 3.12
N ALA A 259 15.72 -0.64 3.42
CA ALA A 259 14.84 -1.24 2.45
C ALA A 259 13.73 -0.27 2.05
N ILE A 260 13.29 -0.25 0.78
CA ILE A 260 12.15 0.52 0.30
C ILE A 260 11.28 -0.29 -0.65
N LYS A 261 9.96 -0.23 -0.41
CA LYS A 261 8.96 -0.87 -1.24
C LYS A 261 7.68 -0.04 -1.25
N ALA A 262 7.01 -0.04 -2.40
CA ALA A 262 5.62 0.37 -2.51
C ALA A 262 4.85 -0.65 -3.35
N GLU A 263 3.60 -0.87 -2.97
CA GLU A 263 2.67 -1.83 -3.54
C GLU A 263 1.33 -1.15 -3.88
N THR A 264 0.48 -1.85 -4.63
CA THR A 264 -0.87 -1.35 -4.96
C THR A 264 -1.94 -2.39 -4.68
N HIS A 265 -3.13 -1.95 -4.29
CA HIS A 265 -4.25 -2.85 -3.99
C HIS A 265 -5.58 -2.37 -4.62
N ASN A 266 -5.48 -1.94 -5.87
CA ASN A 266 -6.52 -1.22 -6.60
C ASN A 266 -7.85 -2.00 -6.70
N GLY A 267 -7.78 -3.32 -6.95
CA GLY A 267 -8.95 -4.15 -7.23
C GLY A 267 -9.78 -4.45 -5.99
N PRO A 268 -9.17 -5.06 -4.97
CA PRO A 268 -9.79 -5.25 -3.67
C PRO A 268 -10.33 -3.94 -3.08
N SER A 269 -9.59 -2.83 -3.21
CA SER A 269 -10.06 -1.51 -2.76
C SER A 269 -11.29 -0.99 -3.51
N ALA A 270 -11.53 -1.43 -4.76
CA ALA A 270 -12.74 -1.08 -5.51
C ALA A 270 -13.99 -1.86 -5.04
N ILE A 271 -13.79 -3.02 -4.40
CA ILE A 271 -14.87 -3.89 -3.89
C ILE A 271 -15.16 -3.54 -2.44
N SER A 272 -14.12 -3.43 -1.63
CA SER A 272 -14.19 -2.97 -0.26
C SER A 272 -13.05 -1.99 -0.01
N GLY A 273 -13.38 -0.70 0.09
CA GLY A 273 -12.39 0.34 0.33
C GLY A 273 -11.63 0.09 1.62
N TYR A 274 -12.35 -0.25 2.70
CA TYR A 274 -11.74 -0.47 3.99
C TYR A 274 -10.80 -1.69 3.99
N PHE A 275 -11.29 -2.88 3.62
CA PHE A 275 -10.46 -4.09 3.68
C PHE A 275 -9.33 -4.09 2.66
N GLY A 276 -9.57 -3.59 1.43
CA GLY A 276 -8.53 -3.50 0.41
C GLY A 276 -7.39 -2.56 0.82
N GLN A 277 -7.70 -1.42 1.45
CA GLN A 277 -6.67 -0.49 1.94
C GLN A 277 -5.96 -1.02 3.18
N LEU A 278 -6.68 -1.75 4.04
CA LEU A 278 -6.14 -2.34 5.26
C LEU A 278 -5.09 -3.42 4.93
N THR A 279 -5.40 -4.33 4.00
CA THR A 279 -4.46 -5.39 3.59
C THR A 279 -3.34 -4.88 2.69
N LYS A 280 -3.55 -3.76 1.97
CA LYS A 280 -2.47 -3.08 1.24
C LYS A 280 -1.34 -2.67 2.17
N LEU A 281 -1.65 -1.96 3.25
CA LEU A 281 -0.64 -1.50 4.20
C LEU A 281 0.02 -2.69 4.91
N GLY A 282 -0.76 -3.71 5.27
CA GLY A 282 -0.21 -4.96 5.80
C GLY A 282 0.77 -5.65 4.86
N GLY A 283 0.41 -5.78 3.58
CA GLY A 283 1.24 -6.39 2.54
C GLY A 283 2.59 -5.71 2.40
N VAL A 284 2.62 -4.39 2.17
CA VAL A 284 3.89 -3.67 1.99
C VAL A 284 4.78 -3.68 3.24
N LEU A 285 4.18 -3.72 4.44
CA LEU A 285 4.93 -3.89 5.68
C LEU A 285 5.53 -5.30 5.79
N ARG A 286 4.88 -6.33 5.24
CA ARG A 286 5.45 -7.68 5.16
C ARG A 286 6.58 -7.76 4.15
N ASP A 287 6.48 -7.05 3.02
CA ASP A 287 7.58 -7.00 2.05
C ASP A 287 8.85 -6.47 2.70
N ILE A 288 8.74 -5.38 3.47
CA ILE A 288 9.87 -4.84 4.25
C ILE A 288 10.36 -5.86 5.28
N LEU A 289 9.47 -6.48 6.05
CA LEU A 289 9.84 -7.52 7.02
C LEU A 289 10.52 -8.72 6.38
N GLY A 290 10.18 -9.05 5.13
CA GLY A 290 10.70 -10.16 4.34
C GLY A 290 11.98 -9.84 3.57
N THR A 291 12.44 -8.60 3.56
CA THR A 291 13.61 -8.18 2.79
C THR A 291 14.93 -8.60 3.46
N GLY A 292 15.84 -9.18 2.69
CA GLY A 292 17.15 -9.63 3.15
C GLY A 292 17.05 -10.81 4.11
N LEU A 293 17.54 -10.64 5.33
CA LEU A 293 17.26 -11.52 6.48
C LEU A 293 16.30 -10.88 7.51
N SER A 294 15.48 -9.93 7.06
CA SER A 294 14.49 -9.11 7.77
C SER A 294 14.93 -7.67 8.02
N ALA A 295 14.15 -6.71 7.52
CA ALA A 295 14.25 -5.29 7.84
C ALA A 295 13.12 -4.86 8.78
N ASP A 296 13.41 -3.99 9.75
CA ASP A 296 12.40 -3.46 10.68
C ASP A 296 11.72 -2.24 10.04
N PRO A 297 10.40 -2.24 9.77
CA PRO A 297 9.73 -1.08 9.19
C PRO A 297 9.83 0.15 10.10
N ILE A 298 10.33 1.26 9.56
CA ILE A 298 10.57 2.51 10.30
C ILE A 298 9.64 3.66 9.88
N GLY A 299 8.80 3.45 8.87
CA GLY A 299 7.79 4.40 8.43
C GLY A 299 6.98 3.87 7.25
N SER A 300 5.81 4.44 7.03
CA SER A 300 4.95 4.16 5.88
C SER A 300 4.57 5.43 5.13
N PHE A 301 4.18 5.31 3.86
CA PHE A 301 3.64 6.41 3.07
C PHE A 301 2.52 5.93 2.17
N GLU A 302 1.62 6.84 1.80
CA GLU A 302 0.32 6.51 1.25
C GLU A 302 -0.07 7.49 0.15
N TYR A 303 -0.59 6.97 -0.96
CA TYR A 303 -1.23 7.77 -2.00
C TYR A 303 -2.52 7.09 -2.47
N THR A 304 -3.62 7.84 -2.42
CA THR A 304 -4.92 7.35 -2.85
C THR A 304 -5.54 8.30 -3.89
N ALA A 305 -5.91 7.78 -5.06
CA ALA A 305 -6.79 8.48 -6.01
C ALA A 305 -8.13 7.76 -6.12
N VAL A 306 -9.23 8.48 -5.94
CA VAL A 306 -10.60 7.98 -6.14
C VAL A 306 -11.36 8.89 -7.10
N GLY A 307 -12.58 8.48 -7.50
CA GLY A 307 -13.47 9.33 -8.28
C GLY A 307 -13.87 10.61 -7.52
N GLU A 308 -14.55 11.53 -8.19
CA GLU A 308 -15.10 12.72 -7.51
C GLU A 308 -16.15 12.30 -6.45
N PRO A 309 -16.09 12.80 -5.19
CA PRO A 309 -17.03 12.45 -4.12
C PRO A 309 -18.49 12.71 -4.47
N GLU A 310 -18.76 13.67 -5.36
CA GLU A 310 -20.09 14.05 -5.82
C GLU A 310 -20.62 13.15 -6.94
N ALA A 311 -19.76 12.29 -7.53
CA ALA A 311 -20.15 11.36 -8.58
C ALA A 311 -20.84 10.11 -8.01
N PRO A 312 -21.88 9.58 -8.68
CA PRO A 312 -22.51 8.33 -8.28
C PRO A 312 -21.54 7.16 -8.38
N ALA A 313 -21.84 6.07 -7.65
CA ALA A 313 -21.06 4.84 -7.74
C ALA A 313 -21.00 4.35 -9.21
N PRO A 314 -19.81 3.92 -9.69
CA PRO A 314 -19.60 3.57 -11.09
C PRO A 314 -20.35 2.30 -11.51
N ILE A 315 -20.61 1.41 -10.55
CA ILE A 315 -21.33 0.15 -10.70
C ILE A 315 -22.24 -0.02 -9.48
N LYS A 316 -23.49 -0.41 -9.72
CA LYS A 316 -24.46 -0.69 -8.65
C LYS A 316 -23.90 -1.74 -7.69
N GLY A 317 -23.88 -1.44 -6.40
CA GLY A 317 -23.40 -2.33 -5.35
C GLY A 317 -21.93 -2.15 -4.96
N ARG A 318 -21.15 -1.32 -5.69
CA ARG A 318 -19.83 -0.87 -5.25
C ARG A 318 -19.93 0.38 -4.37
N PRO A 319 -18.97 0.62 -3.46
CA PRO A 319 -18.91 1.87 -2.71
C PRO A 319 -18.73 3.05 -3.67
N ASP A 320 -19.40 4.17 -3.37
CA ASP A 320 -19.14 5.45 -4.03
C ASP A 320 -17.80 6.06 -3.57
N ALA A 321 -17.36 7.11 -4.25
CA ALA A 321 -16.06 7.73 -3.98
C ALA A 321 -15.96 8.36 -2.58
N ARG A 322 -17.04 8.94 -2.06
CA ARG A 322 -17.08 9.50 -0.70
C ARG A 322 -16.88 8.41 0.34
N ARG A 323 -17.62 7.30 0.21
CA ARG A 323 -17.47 6.12 1.07
C ARG A 323 -16.06 5.54 0.98
N LEU A 324 -15.50 5.39 -0.22
CA LEU A 324 -14.13 4.91 -0.42
C LEU A 324 -13.08 5.79 0.27
N ALA A 325 -13.24 7.12 0.22
CA ALA A 325 -12.36 8.06 0.90
C ALA A 325 -12.40 7.88 2.43
N GLY A 326 -13.60 7.87 3.03
CA GLY A 326 -13.76 7.66 4.46
C GLY A 326 -13.26 6.29 4.94
N GLU A 327 -13.56 5.23 4.18
CA GLU A 327 -13.08 3.87 4.45
C GLU A 327 -11.54 3.75 4.35
N THR A 328 -10.93 4.45 3.39
CA THR A 328 -9.46 4.54 3.25
C THR A 328 -8.83 5.16 4.49
N ILE A 329 -9.38 6.28 4.97
CA ILE A 329 -8.85 6.97 6.15
C ILE A 329 -8.91 6.05 7.37
N ARG A 330 -10.04 5.38 7.57
CA ARG A 330 -10.22 4.44 8.67
C ARG A 330 -9.23 3.27 8.61
N ALA A 331 -9.06 2.68 7.43
CA ALA A 331 -8.17 1.54 7.23
C ALA A 331 -6.70 1.86 7.52
N ILE A 332 -6.21 3.01 7.02
CA ILE A 332 -4.83 3.46 7.24
C ILE A 332 -4.59 3.74 8.72
N LYS A 333 -5.52 4.46 9.37
CA LYS A 333 -5.47 4.73 10.82
C LYS A 333 -5.35 3.43 11.61
N GLU A 334 -6.23 2.48 11.34
CA GLU A 334 -6.33 1.27 12.12
C GLU A 334 -5.09 0.38 11.98
N TYR A 335 -4.66 0.10 10.75
CA TYR A 335 -3.51 -0.79 10.54
C TYR A 335 -2.19 -0.12 10.91
N GLY A 336 -1.96 1.12 10.44
CA GLY A 336 -0.70 1.83 10.66
C GLY A 336 -0.44 2.13 12.14
N ASN A 337 -1.44 2.64 12.86
CA ASN A 337 -1.30 2.96 14.28
C ASN A 337 -1.15 1.68 15.12
N THR A 338 -1.90 0.62 14.81
CA THR A 338 -1.77 -0.66 15.52
C THR A 338 -0.42 -1.32 15.28
N PHE A 339 0.09 -1.28 14.03
CA PHE A 339 1.41 -1.83 13.71
C PHE A 339 2.56 -1.04 14.35
N GLY A 340 2.35 0.26 14.60
CA GLY A 340 3.31 1.13 15.27
C GLY A 340 4.44 1.60 14.36
N VAL A 341 4.07 2.15 13.19
CA VAL A 341 4.99 2.83 12.26
C VAL A 341 4.49 4.24 11.97
N PRO A 342 5.38 5.24 11.91
CA PRO A 342 4.97 6.61 11.62
C PRO A 342 4.57 6.75 10.14
N MET A 343 3.47 7.46 9.90
CA MET A 343 3.06 7.92 8.58
C MET A 343 3.96 9.07 8.14
N MET A 344 4.85 8.80 7.19
CA MET A 344 5.81 9.74 6.63
C MET A 344 5.17 10.71 5.64
N SER A 345 4.16 10.24 4.89
CA SER A 345 3.41 11.05 3.92
C SER A 345 2.12 10.32 3.56
N SER A 346 0.97 10.99 3.58
CA SER A 346 -0.31 10.43 3.12
C SER A 346 -1.01 11.44 2.24
N ARG A 347 -1.43 11.10 1.01
CA ARG A 347 -2.15 12.04 0.13
C ARG A 347 -3.36 11.38 -0.52
N MET A 348 -4.49 12.09 -0.53
CA MET A 348 -5.68 11.71 -1.29
C MET A 348 -5.94 12.72 -2.42
N THR A 349 -6.32 12.23 -3.61
CA THR A 349 -6.82 13.08 -4.69
C THR A 349 -8.13 12.56 -5.25
N PHE A 350 -8.88 13.45 -5.88
CA PHE A 350 -10.12 13.13 -6.58
C PHE A 350 -9.92 13.42 -8.06
N HIS A 351 -10.21 12.42 -8.89
CA HIS A 351 -10.03 12.51 -10.33
C HIS A 351 -11.02 11.60 -11.06
N PRO A 352 -11.76 12.09 -12.07
CA PRO A 352 -12.88 11.37 -12.69
C PRO A 352 -12.51 9.97 -13.20
N ALA A 353 -11.32 9.80 -13.79
CA ALA A 353 -10.86 8.51 -14.31
C ALA A 353 -10.73 7.40 -13.24
N TYR A 354 -10.40 7.75 -11.99
CA TYR A 354 -10.26 6.78 -10.89
C TYR A 354 -11.60 6.31 -10.31
N ARG A 355 -12.73 6.80 -10.85
CA ARG A 355 -14.03 6.13 -10.67
C ARG A 355 -14.03 4.74 -11.31
N ALA A 356 -13.16 4.46 -12.28
CA ALA A 356 -13.05 3.12 -12.85
C ALA A 356 -12.60 2.11 -11.78
N LYS A 357 -11.51 2.46 -11.11
CA LYS A 357 -10.87 1.68 -10.07
C LYS A 357 -9.89 2.62 -9.34
N PRO A 358 -9.92 2.68 -8.00
CA PRO A 358 -9.08 3.60 -7.25
C PRO A 358 -7.60 3.28 -7.47
N PHE A 359 -6.74 4.28 -7.35
CA PHE A 359 -5.32 4.06 -7.17
C PHE A 359 -5.05 3.97 -5.67
N ALA A 360 -4.87 2.75 -5.18
CA ALA A 360 -4.62 2.46 -3.77
C ALA A 360 -3.16 2.06 -3.63
N LEU A 361 -2.26 3.03 -3.43
CA LEU A 361 -0.82 2.82 -3.26
C LEU A 361 -0.43 2.93 -1.79
N GLY A 362 0.40 2.01 -1.32
CA GLY A 362 0.95 2.00 0.03
C GLY A 362 2.43 1.64 -0.01
N GLY A 363 3.24 2.36 0.74
CA GLY A 363 4.69 2.26 0.74
C GLY A 363 5.26 2.18 2.15
N SER A 364 6.45 1.61 2.28
CA SER A 364 7.19 1.57 3.53
C SER A 364 8.69 1.56 3.31
N ILE A 365 9.43 2.02 4.32
CA ILE A 365 10.87 1.83 4.41
C ILE A 365 11.21 1.07 5.70
N GLY A 366 12.32 0.32 5.70
CA GLY A 366 12.77 -0.44 6.88
C GLY A 366 14.27 -0.46 7.07
N LEU A 367 14.71 -0.56 8.32
CA LEU A 367 16.12 -0.56 8.72
C LEU A 367 16.65 -1.99 8.89
N LEU A 368 17.84 -2.27 8.34
CA LEU A 368 18.54 -3.54 8.53
C LEU A 368 20.06 -3.33 8.52
N PRO A 369 20.87 -4.23 9.12
CA PRO A 369 22.32 -4.15 8.97
C PRO A 369 22.74 -4.53 7.55
N VAL A 370 23.81 -3.92 7.03
CA VAL A 370 24.36 -4.21 5.68
C VAL A 370 24.67 -5.70 5.50
N SER A 371 25.11 -6.38 6.57
CA SER A 371 25.39 -7.83 6.54
C SER A 371 24.17 -8.71 6.31
N ALA A 372 22.96 -8.17 6.46
CA ALA A 372 21.68 -8.85 6.24
C ALA A 372 20.94 -8.33 5.00
N ALA A 373 21.56 -7.46 4.20
CA ALA A 373 20.93 -6.81 3.05
C ALA A 373 20.71 -7.74 1.84
N GLN A 374 21.47 -8.82 1.75
CA GLN A 374 21.31 -9.81 0.69
C GLN A 374 20.18 -10.76 1.04
N ARG A 375 19.39 -11.12 0.02
CA ARG A 375 18.36 -12.16 0.15
C ARG A 375 18.99 -13.47 0.63
N GLY A 376 18.39 -14.06 1.65
CA GLY A 376 18.77 -15.39 2.10
C GLY A 376 18.50 -16.47 1.05
N THR A 377 19.17 -17.62 1.15
CA THR A 377 18.90 -18.78 0.27
C THR A 377 18.72 -20.02 1.14
N PRO A 378 17.62 -20.77 0.99
CA PRO A 378 17.44 -22.00 1.73
C PRO A 378 18.51 -23.02 1.34
N ARG A 379 18.88 -23.87 2.29
CA ARG A 379 19.82 -24.97 2.09
C ARG A 379 19.06 -26.29 2.14
N PRO A 380 19.49 -27.32 1.39
CA PRO A 380 18.98 -28.67 1.56
C PRO A 380 18.99 -29.07 3.04
N GLY A 381 17.85 -29.56 3.53
CA GLY A 381 17.66 -29.95 4.92
C GLY A 381 17.00 -28.88 5.80
N ASP A 382 17.03 -27.61 5.42
CA ASP A 382 16.36 -26.52 6.17
C ASP A 382 14.83 -26.79 6.23
N PHE A 383 14.24 -26.50 7.37
CA PHE A 383 12.81 -26.63 7.59
C PHE A 383 12.04 -25.51 6.90
N VAL A 384 10.89 -25.84 6.32
CA VAL A 384 9.89 -24.87 5.84
C VAL A 384 8.97 -24.56 7.01
N VAL A 385 9.13 -23.38 7.62
CA VAL A 385 8.35 -22.95 8.79
C VAL A 385 7.40 -21.83 8.40
N LEU A 386 6.10 -22.08 8.52
CA LEU A 386 5.06 -21.08 8.35
C LEU A 386 4.79 -20.39 9.69
N ILE A 387 4.77 -19.06 9.70
CA ILE A 387 4.46 -18.27 10.89
C ILE A 387 3.29 -17.31 10.66
N GLY A 388 2.60 -16.94 11.75
CA GLY A 388 1.56 -15.90 11.74
C GLY A 388 0.13 -16.43 11.63
N GLY A 389 -0.66 -15.81 10.74
CA GLY A 389 -2.09 -16.03 10.57
C GLY A 389 -2.48 -17.43 10.09
N LEU A 390 -3.74 -17.81 10.35
CA LEU A 390 -4.33 -19.06 9.86
C LEU A 390 -4.66 -18.99 8.36
N THR A 391 -4.65 -20.13 7.67
CA THR A 391 -4.97 -20.24 6.25
C THR A 391 -6.46 -20.49 6.04
N GLY A 392 -7.15 -19.65 5.27
CA GLY A 392 -8.56 -19.86 4.96
C GLY A 392 -8.91 -19.70 3.50
N ASN A 393 -10.22 -19.60 3.24
CA ASN A 393 -10.79 -19.57 1.91
C ASN A 393 -10.92 -18.15 1.35
N GLU A 394 -9.85 -17.35 1.46
CA GLU A 394 -9.85 -15.92 1.15
C GLU A 394 -8.88 -15.62 0.02
N GLY A 395 -9.25 -14.68 -0.86
CA GLY A 395 -8.36 -14.18 -1.92
C GLY A 395 -8.01 -15.23 -2.99
N ILE A 396 -8.76 -16.33 -3.06
CA ILE A 396 -8.55 -17.36 -4.09
C ILE A 396 -8.81 -16.75 -5.46
N HIS A 397 -7.90 -17.01 -6.41
CA HIS A 397 -7.88 -16.39 -7.74
C HIS A 397 -7.78 -14.85 -7.70
N GLY A 398 -7.41 -14.24 -6.58
CA GLY A 398 -7.21 -12.78 -6.45
C GLY A 398 -6.19 -12.27 -7.47
N ALA A 399 -5.02 -12.91 -7.53
CA ALA A 399 -3.99 -12.65 -8.55
C ALA A 399 -4.55 -12.76 -9.98
N SER A 400 -5.16 -13.90 -10.35
CA SER A 400 -5.71 -14.14 -11.70
C SER A 400 -6.84 -13.16 -12.07
N ALA A 401 -7.77 -12.90 -11.16
CA ALA A 401 -8.91 -12.00 -11.37
C ALA A 401 -8.48 -10.53 -11.45
N SER A 402 -7.48 -10.13 -10.65
CA SER A 402 -6.90 -8.79 -10.70
C SER A 402 -6.26 -8.50 -12.06
N SER A 403 -5.68 -9.52 -12.71
CA SER A 403 -5.04 -9.44 -14.03
C SER A 403 -6.03 -9.50 -15.20
N ALA A 404 -7.09 -10.31 -15.10
CA ALA A 404 -7.98 -10.60 -16.23
C ALA A 404 -9.05 -9.53 -16.50
N GLY A 405 -9.21 -8.53 -15.62
CA GLY A 405 -10.34 -7.58 -15.72
C GLY A 405 -11.70 -8.24 -15.46
N ALA A 406 -11.70 -9.47 -14.94
CA ALA A 406 -12.90 -10.21 -14.61
C ALA A 406 -13.63 -9.57 -13.41
N VAL A 407 -14.93 -9.83 -13.30
CA VAL A 407 -15.67 -9.49 -12.09
C VAL A 407 -15.10 -10.34 -10.95
N MET A 408 -14.27 -9.72 -10.12
CA MET A 408 -13.76 -10.35 -8.90
C MET A 408 -14.94 -10.77 -8.03
N ASP A 409 -14.94 -12.05 -7.62
CA ASP A 409 -15.93 -12.59 -6.72
C ASP A 409 -15.77 -11.96 -5.33
N THR A 410 -16.89 -11.83 -4.62
CA THR A 410 -16.99 -11.50 -3.21
C THR A 410 -16.04 -12.34 -2.33
N ALA A 411 -15.74 -13.58 -2.71
CA ALA A 411 -14.73 -14.43 -2.01
C ALA A 411 -13.29 -13.86 -2.00
N ALA A 412 -13.00 -12.79 -2.75
CA ALA A 412 -11.69 -12.13 -2.82
C ALA A 412 -11.42 -11.12 -1.68
N VAL A 413 -12.40 -10.80 -0.81
CA VAL A 413 -12.18 -9.84 0.27
C VAL A 413 -11.30 -10.45 1.36
N GLN A 414 -10.05 -9.98 1.42
CA GLN A 414 -9.07 -10.34 2.44
C GLN A 414 -9.31 -9.51 3.72
N ILE A 415 -9.15 -10.11 4.89
CA ILE A 415 -9.19 -9.41 6.18
C ILE A 415 -7.79 -9.41 6.76
N GLY A 416 -7.24 -8.23 7.00
CA GLY A 416 -5.92 -8.09 7.65
C GLY A 416 -6.05 -8.09 9.16
N ALA A 417 -5.04 -8.65 9.82
CA ALA A 417 -4.90 -8.86 11.26
C ALA A 417 -3.62 -8.15 11.80
N PRO A 418 -3.61 -6.80 11.91
CA PRO A 418 -2.39 -6.04 12.20
C PRO A 418 -1.66 -6.50 13.48
N LEU A 419 -2.39 -6.94 14.51
CA LEU A 419 -1.80 -7.47 15.75
C LEU A 419 -0.97 -8.74 15.52
N GLU A 420 -1.38 -9.64 14.63
CA GLU A 420 -0.58 -10.83 14.29
C GLU A 420 0.75 -10.41 13.66
N GLN A 421 0.74 -9.41 12.79
CA GLN A 421 1.93 -8.86 12.16
C GLN A 421 2.87 -8.15 13.15
N VAL A 422 2.31 -7.48 14.17
CA VAL A 422 3.08 -6.92 15.29
C VAL A 422 3.85 -8.00 16.05
N LYS A 423 3.22 -9.16 16.30
CA LYS A 423 3.85 -10.26 17.06
C LYS A 423 5.12 -10.73 16.36
N PHE A 424 5.08 -10.99 15.05
CA PHE A 424 6.25 -11.51 14.34
C PHE A 424 7.26 -10.44 13.92
N ARG A 425 6.90 -9.15 13.84
CA ARG A 425 7.86 -8.05 13.59
C ARG A 425 9.11 -8.16 14.47
N LYS A 426 8.93 -8.21 15.79
CA LYS A 426 10.07 -8.28 16.74
C LYS A 426 10.74 -9.66 16.75
N ALA A 427 9.95 -10.72 16.55
CA ALA A 427 10.47 -12.09 16.50
C ALA A 427 11.46 -12.27 15.33
N LEU A 428 11.14 -11.74 14.15
CA LEU A 428 12.00 -11.83 12.95
C LEU A 428 13.35 -11.15 13.16
N ILE A 429 13.36 -9.96 13.76
CA ILE A 429 14.59 -9.23 14.11
C ILE A 429 15.47 -10.06 15.05
N GLU A 430 14.89 -10.67 16.07
CA GLU A 430 15.64 -11.50 17.01
C GLU A 430 16.10 -12.83 16.38
N LEU A 431 15.29 -13.44 15.51
CA LEU A 431 15.67 -14.63 14.74
C LEU A 431 16.88 -14.37 13.84
N ARG A 432 16.91 -13.20 13.18
CA ARG A 432 18.03 -12.74 12.36
C ARG A 432 19.30 -12.59 13.18
N GLU A 433 19.22 -11.85 14.30
CA GLU A 433 20.36 -11.63 15.21
C GLU A 433 20.85 -12.94 15.84
N ALA A 434 19.94 -13.90 16.03
CA ALA A 434 20.25 -15.23 16.51
C ALA A 434 20.91 -16.13 15.45
N GLY A 435 20.87 -15.77 14.16
CA GLY A 435 21.31 -16.62 13.05
C GLY A 435 20.40 -17.83 12.82
N CYS A 436 19.12 -17.74 13.18
CA CYS A 436 18.18 -18.87 13.15
C CYS A 436 17.52 -19.10 11.78
N MET A 437 17.80 -18.26 10.78
CA MET A 437 17.13 -18.31 9.47
C MET A 437 18.18 -18.25 8.36
N SER A 438 18.00 -19.07 7.33
CA SER A 438 18.80 -19.03 6.09
C SER A 438 18.11 -18.21 4.99
N ALA A 439 16.79 -18.15 5.01
CA ALA A 439 15.95 -17.34 4.13
C ALA A 439 14.60 -17.03 4.80
N LEU A 440 13.92 -16.01 4.31
CA LEU A 440 12.53 -15.69 4.63
C LEU A 440 11.85 -15.07 3.41
N THR A 441 10.52 -15.11 3.39
CA THR A 441 9.69 -14.37 2.43
C THR A 441 8.31 -14.13 3.03
N ASP A 442 7.58 -13.16 2.51
CA ASP A 442 6.16 -12.99 2.82
C ASP A 442 5.30 -14.07 2.11
N VAL A 443 4.07 -14.24 2.59
CA VAL A 443 3.05 -15.08 1.93
C VAL A 443 1.91 -14.17 1.47
N GLY A 444 2.02 -13.67 0.24
CA GLY A 444 1.08 -12.74 -0.39
C GLY A 444 0.24 -13.36 -1.51
N GLY A 445 0.32 -12.77 -2.70
CA GLY A 445 -0.42 -13.21 -3.89
C GLY A 445 -0.06 -14.65 -4.28
N ALA A 446 -1.05 -15.45 -4.68
CA ALA A 446 -0.92 -16.89 -4.89
C ALA A 446 -0.48 -17.72 -3.65
N GLY A 447 -0.41 -17.12 -2.46
CA GLY A 447 -0.24 -17.84 -1.19
C GLY A 447 1.07 -18.63 -1.07
N LEU A 448 0.97 -19.84 -0.52
CA LEU A 448 2.11 -20.74 -0.35
C LEU A 448 2.69 -21.17 -1.70
N ASN A 449 1.90 -21.17 -2.77
CA ASN A 449 2.38 -21.52 -4.10
C ASN A 449 3.53 -20.63 -4.57
N SER A 450 3.39 -19.31 -4.38
CA SER A 450 4.45 -18.34 -4.68
C SER A 450 5.55 -18.41 -3.63
N ALA A 451 5.21 -18.26 -2.34
CA ALA A 451 6.20 -18.17 -1.27
C ALA A 451 7.12 -19.40 -1.17
N VAL A 452 6.56 -20.61 -1.15
CA VAL A 452 7.35 -21.85 -1.08
C VAL A 452 7.98 -22.15 -2.44
N GLY A 453 7.21 -21.97 -3.52
CA GLY A 453 7.64 -22.29 -4.87
C GLY A 453 8.86 -21.46 -5.30
N GLU A 454 8.86 -20.15 -5.06
CA GLU A 454 9.95 -19.27 -5.49
C GLU A 454 11.24 -19.46 -4.68
N ILE A 455 11.16 -19.53 -3.35
CA ILE A 455 12.39 -19.69 -2.55
C ILE A 455 12.95 -21.11 -2.68
N GLY A 456 12.09 -22.10 -2.95
CA GLY A 456 12.47 -23.49 -3.17
C GLY A 456 13.25 -23.73 -4.46
N GLU A 457 13.15 -22.85 -5.46
CA GLU A 457 13.77 -23.03 -6.79
C GLU A 457 15.30 -23.24 -6.71
N ALA A 458 15.95 -22.67 -5.70
CA ALA A 458 17.39 -22.79 -5.49
C ALA A 458 17.89 -24.23 -5.22
N CYS A 459 17.03 -25.12 -4.72
CA CYS A 459 17.42 -26.51 -4.43
C CYS A 459 16.32 -27.56 -4.64
N GLY A 460 15.06 -27.22 -4.43
CA GLY A 460 13.94 -28.15 -4.32
C GLY A 460 13.23 -28.03 -2.97
N VAL A 461 11.93 -28.34 -2.94
CA VAL A 461 11.12 -28.22 -1.73
C VAL A 461 9.97 -29.21 -1.74
N TRP A 462 9.62 -29.70 -0.55
CA TRP A 462 8.36 -30.41 -0.34
C TRP A 462 7.58 -29.85 0.84
N ILE A 463 6.25 -29.84 0.72
CA ILE A 463 5.33 -29.45 1.79
C ILE A 463 4.18 -30.43 1.94
N ASN A 464 3.78 -30.66 3.19
CA ASN A 464 2.59 -31.40 3.57
C ASN A 464 1.47 -30.43 3.96
N THR A 465 0.47 -30.28 3.11
CA THR A 465 -0.65 -29.36 3.34
C THR A 465 -1.50 -29.72 4.57
N ALA A 466 -1.43 -30.96 5.06
CA ALA A 466 -2.14 -31.38 6.27
C ALA A 466 -1.59 -30.73 7.55
N LEU A 467 -0.36 -30.20 7.50
CA LEU A 467 0.27 -29.48 8.62
C LEU A 467 -0.04 -27.99 8.61
N VAL A 468 -0.64 -27.45 7.54
CA VAL A 468 -0.91 -26.01 7.44
C VAL A 468 -2.05 -25.63 8.39
N PRO A 469 -1.85 -24.66 9.31
CA PRO A 469 -2.92 -24.21 10.21
C PRO A 469 -4.07 -23.56 9.45
N LEU A 470 -5.31 -24.00 9.70
CA LEU A 470 -6.50 -23.58 8.94
C LEU A 470 -7.47 -22.73 9.77
N LYS A 471 -8.18 -21.80 9.10
CA LYS A 471 -9.34 -21.06 9.66
C LYS A 471 -10.58 -21.94 9.79
N THR A 472 -10.68 -22.98 8.97
CA THR A 472 -11.79 -23.95 8.95
C THR A 472 -11.28 -25.35 9.33
N ALA A 473 -12.18 -26.29 9.67
CA ALA A 473 -11.76 -27.66 10.01
C ALA A 473 -11.03 -28.38 8.87
N ALA A 474 -11.33 -28.06 7.62
CA ALA A 474 -10.68 -28.63 6.44
C ALA A 474 -10.79 -27.69 5.24
N LEU A 475 -9.84 -27.81 4.32
CA LEU A 475 -9.84 -27.20 2.99
C LEU A 475 -9.24 -28.19 1.98
N PRO A 476 -9.67 -28.16 0.71
CA PRO A 476 -8.98 -28.88 -0.37
C PRO A 476 -7.53 -28.40 -0.52
N MET A 477 -6.64 -29.29 -0.93
CA MET A 477 -5.20 -29.03 -1.03
C MET A 477 -4.85 -27.78 -1.84
N TRP A 478 -5.49 -27.60 -3.00
CA TRP A 478 -5.26 -26.45 -3.87
C TRP A 478 -5.69 -25.13 -3.22
N ARG A 479 -6.74 -25.13 -2.37
CA ARG A 479 -7.18 -23.94 -1.63
C ARG A 479 -6.23 -23.59 -0.51
N ILE A 480 -5.66 -24.59 0.17
CA ILE A 480 -4.61 -24.37 1.17
C ILE A 480 -3.39 -23.71 0.50
N LEU A 481 -3.01 -24.21 -0.67
CA LEU A 481 -1.84 -23.76 -1.41
C LEU A 481 -1.99 -22.32 -1.93
N LEU A 482 -3.17 -21.98 -2.47
CA LEU A 482 -3.44 -20.69 -3.12
C LEU A 482 -4.07 -19.63 -2.23
N SER A 483 -4.45 -19.98 -1.00
CA SER A 483 -5.02 -19.03 -0.06
C SER A 483 -4.14 -17.79 0.09
N GLU A 484 -4.73 -16.61 -0.07
CA GLU A 484 -4.06 -15.31 0.15
C GLU A 484 -4.45 -14.73 1.52
N SER A 485 -4.73 -15.60 2.50
CA SER A 485 -4.94 -15.17 3.89
C SER A 485 -3.73 -14.36 4.38
N GLN A 486 -4.04 -13.30 5.13
CA GLN A 486 -3.07 -12.25 5.47
C GLN A 486 -2.21 -12.61 6.68
N GLU A 487 -1.18 -11.80 6.92
CA GLU A 487 -0.26 -11.89 8.06
C GLU A 487 0.45 -13.23 8.20
N ARG A 488 0.94 -13.77 7.09
CA ARG A 488 1.74 -14.99 7.04
C ARG A 488 3.13 -14.70 6.47
N MET A 489 4.14 -15.36 7.03
CA MET A 489 5.53 -15.35 6.54
C MET A 489 6.05 -16.78 6.49
N LEU A 490 6.96 -17.03 5.55
CA LEU A 490 7.65 -18.31 5.39
C LEU A 490 9.12 -18.16 5.78
N LEU A 491 9.63 -19.08 6.59
CA LEU A 491 11.03 -19.12 7.01
C LEU A 491 11.69 -20.41 6.55
N ALA A 492 12.94 -20.31 6.11
CA ALA A 492 13.86 -21.44 6.02
C ALA A 492 14.71 -21.49 7.28
N VAL A 493 14.51 -22.53 8.11
CA VAL A 493 15.15 -22.66 9.43
C VAL A 493 16.09 -23.86 9.45
N PRO A 494 17.40 -23.65 9.68
CA PRO A 494 18.35 -24.74 9.86
C PRO A 494 17.95 -25.73 10.96
N PRO A 495 18.10 -27.05 10.76
CA PRO A 495 17.72 -28.04 11.77
C PRO A 495 18.40 -27.83 13.13
N GLU A 496 19.67 -27.41 13.12
CA GLU A 496 20.45 -27.08 14.33
C GLU A 496 19.94 -25.84 15.08
N HIS A 497 19.05 -25.05 14.47
CA HIS A 497 18.49 -23.82 15.03
C HIS A 497 16.98 -23.90 15.29
N GLN A 498 16.30 -24.97 14.89
CA GLN A 498 14.84 -25.12 15.03
C GLN A 498 14.35 -24.90 16.47
N GLU A 499 14.97 -25.54 17.45
CA GLU A 499 14.58 -25.41 18.87
C GLU A 499 14.78 -23.98 19.40
N ARG A 500 15.83 -23.31 18.94
CA ARG A 500 16.11 -21.91 19.30
C ARG A 500 15.11 -20.97 18.64
N ALA A 501 14.81 -21.20 17.36
CA ALA A 501 13.83 -20.44 16.61
C ALA A 501 12.43 -20.56 17.24
N LYS A 502 12.01 -21.78 17.57
CA LYS A 502 10.74 -22.04 18.24
C LYS A 502 10.62 -21.29 19.57
N LYS A 503 11.66 -21.31 20.41
CA LYS A 503 11.67 -20.56 21.68
C LYS A 503 11.52 -19.05 21.48
N ILE A 504 12.15 -18.50 20.44
CA ILE A 504 12.02 -17.07 20.11
C ILE A 504 10.58 -16.77 19.69
N LEU A 505 10.01 -17.55 18.78
CA LEU A 505 8.63 -17.41 18.29
C LEU A 505 7.60 -17.53 19.41
N ASP A 506 7.72 -18.56 20.26
CA ASP A 506 6.84 -18.80 21.42
C ASP A 506 6.84 -17.60 22.39
N ARG A 507 8.02 -17.02 22.69
CA ARG A 507 8.13 -15.86 23.59
C ARG A 507 7.41 -14.63 23.04
N HIS A 508 7.43 -14.44 21.72
CA HIS A 508 6.71 -13.35 21.05
C HIS A 508 5.24 -13.71 20.73
N MET A 509 4.77 -14.87 21.20
CA MET A 509 3.41 -15.38 20.97
C MET A 509 3.08 -15.53 19.47
N VAL A 510 4.11 -15.83 18.65
CA VAL A 510 3.96 -16.04 17.22
C VAL A 510 3.62 -17.51 16.98
N ARG A 511 2.47 -17.75 16.34
CA ARG A 511 2.11 -19.08 15.84
C ARG A 511 3.14 -19.52 14.81
N SER A 512 3.65 -20.74 14.93
CA SER A 512 4.63 -21.32 14.01
C SER A 512 4.38 -22.81 13.80
N THR A 513 4.50 -23.28 12.57
CA THR A 513 4.36 -24.69 12.22
C THR A 513 5.37 -25.10 11.15
N VAL A 514 6.08 -26.20 11.37
CA VAL A 514 6.93 -26.80 10.35
C VAL A 514 6.06 -27.61 9.39
N ILE A 515 5.95 -27.15 8.14
CA ILE A 515 5.05 -27.74 7.14
C ILE A 515 5.77 -28.57 6.06
N GLY A 516 7.10 -28.53 6.05
CA GLY A 516 7.89 -29.13 4.98
C GLY A 516 9.39 -29.00 5.17
N ARG A 517 10.15 -29.32 4.12
CA ARG A 517 11.62 -29.22 4.10
C ARG A 517 12.14 -28.86 2.71
N PHE A 518 13.21 -28.09 2.67
CA PHE A 518 14.01 -27.88 1.47
C PHE A 518 14.87 -29.11 1.20
N ALA A 519 15.05 -29.48 -0.06
CA ALA A 519 15.75 -30.70 -0.47
C ALA A 519 16.50 -30.47 -1.78
N ASP A 520 17.62 -31.15 -2.02
CA ASP A 520 18.41 -31.05 -3.25
C ASP A 520 17.85 -31.92 -4.39
N THR A 521 16.59 -31.69 -4.75
CA THR A 521 15.86 -32.46 -5.77
C THR A 521 15.69 -31.71 -7.08
N GLY A 522 15.73 -30.38 -7.05
CA GLY A 522 15.30 -29.51 -8.14
C GLY A 522 13.79 -29.60 -8.42
N ARG A 523 13.00 -30.09 -7.47
CA ARG A 523 11.56 -30.36 -7.64
C ARG A 523 10.71 -29.61 -6.62
N TYR A 524 9.50 -29.25 -7.05
CA TYR A 524 8.44 -28.76 -6.19
C TYR A 524 7.41 -29.86 -5.95
N HIS A 525 7.34 -30.34 -4.70
CA HIS A 525 6.51 -31.46 -4.30
C HIS A 525 5.45 -31.04 -3.27
N VAL A 526 4.17 -31.23 -3.60
CA VAL A 526 3.03 -30.89 -2.74
C VAL A 526 2.16 -32.12 -2.54
N PHE A 527 1.87 -32.45 -1.29
CA PHE A 527 1.02 -33.59 -0.92
C PHE A 527 0.19 -33.30 0.34
N HIS A 528 -0.73 -34.20 0.66
CA HIS A 528 -1.57 -34.17 1.85
C HIS A 528 -1.52 -35.51 2.58
N ALA A 529 -0.86 -35.52 3.75
CA ALA A 529 -0.72 -36.71 4.59
C ALA A 529 -1.02 -36.35 6.07
N PRO A 530 -2.26 -36.57 6.56
CA PRO A 530 -2.62 -36.24 7.94
C PRO A 530 -1.88 -37.11 8.98
N ASP A 531 -1.36 -38.28 8.59
CA ASP A 531 -0.62 -39.17 9.48
C ASP A 531 0.84 -38.71 9.72
N LEU A 532 1.39 -37.82 8.87
CA LEU A 532 2.72 -37.26 9.06
C LEU A 532 2.62 -36.03 9.97
N THR A 533 2.91 -36.20 11.27
CA THR A 533 2.88 -35.11 12.25
C THR A 533 4.10 -34.19 12.13
N GLU A 534 3.98 -32.97 12.67
CA GLU A 534 5.07 -32.00 12.74
C GLU A 534 6.29 -32.58 13.48
N GLU A 535 6.08 -33.28 14.60
CA GLU A 535 7.15 -33.89 15.38
C GLU A 535 7.87 -35.00 14.60
N ALA A 536 7.12 -35.81 13.84
CA ALA A 536 7.69 -36.85 13.00
C ALA A 536 8.53 -36.25 11.85
N LEU A 537 8.07 -35.14 11.27
CA LEU A 537 8.81 -34.39 10.26
C LEU A 537 10.13 -33.82 10.82
N ILE A 538 10.06 -33.18 12.00
CA ILE A 538 11.24 -32.58 12.66
C ILE A 538 12.26 -33.66 13.04
N ALA A 539 11.80 -34.80 13.56
CA ALA A 539 12.65 -35.93 13.92
C ALA A 539 13.23 -36.70 12.71
N GLY A 540 12.66 -36.50 11.52
CA GLY A 540 13.08 -37.11 10.27
C GLY A 540 14.48 -36.68 9.82
N ALA A 541 15.16 -37.55 9.06
CA ALA A 541 16.47 -37.23 8.50
C ALA A 541 16.37 -36.15 7.40
N PRO A 542 17.35 -35.23 7.27
CA PRO A 542 17.25 -34.07 6.37
C PRO A 542 17.06 -34.38 4.89
N ASP A 543 17.64 -35.48 4.42
CA ASP A 543 17.65 -35.84 3.00
C ASP A 543 16.45 -36.72 2.59
N VAL A 544 15.54 -37.02 3.53
CA VAL A 544 14.39 -37.89 3.25
C VAL A 544 13.27 -37.06 2.64
N VAL A 545 13.06 -37.25 1.35
CA VAL A 545 11.86 -36.78 0.63
C VAL A 545 10.76 -37.84 0.82
N PRO A 546 9.55 -37.45 1.26
CA PRO A 546 8.40 -38.33 1.35
C PRO A 546 7.99 -38.93 -0.01
N ALA A 547 8.57 -40.06 -0.42
CA ALA A 547 8.09 -40.78 -1.60
C ALA A 547 6.81 -41.55 -1.24
N HIS A 548 5.72 -41.35 -2.00
CA HIS A 548 4.45 -42.07 -1.88
C HIS A 548 3.75 -41.91 -0.51
N GLN A 549 3.80 -40.72 0.10
CA GLN A 549 3.06 -40.42 1.32
C GLN A 549 1.76 -39.65 1.03
N GLY A 550 0.64 -40.15 1.55
CA GLY A 550 -0.66 -39.50 1.45
C GLY A 550 -1.18 -39.33 0.03
N GLU A 551 -2.06 -38.34 -0.15
CA GLU A 551 -2.58 -37.93 -1.44
C GLU A 551 -1.61 -36.97 -2.13
N LEU A 552 -1.20 -37.27 -3.36
CA LEU A 552 -0.32 -36.42 -4.15
C LEU A 552 -1.11 -35.27 -4.78
N GLY A 553 -0.65 -34.03 -4.55
CA GLY A 553 -1.03 -32.89 -5.36
C GLY A 553 -0.23 -32.88 -6.65
N PHE A 554 1.07 -32.63 -6.55
CA PHE A 554 1.99 -32.74 -7.69
C PHE A 554 3.46 -32.92 -7.24
N ASP A 555 4.29 -33.38 -8.17
CA ASP A 555 5.74 -33.45 -8.02
C ASP A 555 6.40 -33.10 -9.35
N VAL A 556 6.81 -31.84 -9.51
CA VAL A 556 7.25 -31.29 -10.80
C VAL A 556 8.64 -30.68 -10.67
N ALA A 557 9.51 -30.95 -11.64
CA ALA A 557 10.81 -30.28 -11.73
C ALA A 557 10.63 -28.80 -12.11
N TYR A 558 11.43 -27.91 -11.51
CA TYR A 558 11.25 -26.46 -11.69
C TYR A 558 11.34 -26.00 -13.15
N ASP A 559 12.19 -26.63 -13.95
CA ASP A 559 12.37 -26.35 -15.39
C ASP A 559 11.11 -26.61 -16.24
N LEU A 560 10.17 -27.41 -15.73
CA LEU A 560 8.88 -27.68 -16.38
C LEU A 560 7.78 -26.69 -15.98
N LEU A 561 8.00 -25.86 -14.96
CA LEU A 561 7.01 -24.89 -14.45
C LEU A 561 7.02 -23.56 -15.21
N ASP A 562 8.02 -23.32 -16.07
CA ASP A 562 8.14 -22.07 -16.83
C ASP A 562 7.52 -22.18 -18.24
N ILE A 563 7.04 -21.04 -18.75
CA ILE A 563 6.47 -20.92 -20.09
C ILE A 563 7.11 -19.76 -20.86
N GLU A 564 7.22 -19.92 -22.18
CA GLU A 564 7.61 -18.83 -23.07
C GLU A 564 6.46 -17.84 -23.26
N VAL A 565 6.77 -16.55 -23.17
CA VAL A 565 5.82 -15.46 -23.43
C VAL A 565 6.07 -14.90 -24.82
N GLU A 566 5.04 -14.91 -25.67
CA GLU A 566 5.13 -14.35 -27.02
C GLU A 566 5.41 -12.84 -26.98
N ARG A 567 6.40 -12.41 -27.78
CA ARG A 567 6.77 -11.00 -27.88
C ARG A 567 5.78 -10.24 -28.77
N GLN A 568 5.38 -9.07 -28.32
CA GLN A 568 4.52 -8.15 -29.07
C GLN A 568 5.35 -6.99 -29.62
N GLU A 569 5.10 -6.59 -30.87
CA GLU A 569 5.65 -5.36 -31.44
C GLU A 569 4.77 -4.16 -31.07
N VAL A 570 5.42 -3.03 -30.77
CA VAL A 570 4.76 -1.80 -30.32
C VAL A 570 5.34 -0.61 -31.08
N GLY A 571 4.46 0.30 -31.52
CA GLY A 571 4.84 1.55 -32.18
C GLY A 571 5.33 2.63 -31.20
N PRO A 572 5.75 3.81 -31.70
CA PRO A 572 6.09 4.93 -30.85
C PRO A 572 4.83 5.51 -30.17
N PRO A 573 4.95 6.09 -28.97
CA PRO A 573 3.84 6.79 -28.34
C PRO A 573 3.35 7.97 -29.21
N PRO A 574 2.04 8.28 -29.18
CA PRO A 574 1.49 9.47 -29.82
C PRO A 574 2.18 10.76 -29.33
N ARG A 575 2.12 11.83 -30.16
CA ARG A 575 2.58 13.17 -29.76
C ARG A 575 1.37 14.09 -29.53
N PRO A 576 1.24 14.72 -28.35
CA PRO A 576 0.17 15.68 -28.08
C PRO A 576 0.28 16.96 -28.93
N ALA A 577 -0.79 17.77 -28.91
CA ALA A 577 -0.97 19.02 -29.65
C ALA A 577 -0.20 20.21 -29.05
N ASP A 578 -0.53 21.44 -29.47
CA ASP A 578 0.10 22.69 -28.98
C ASP A 578 -0.10 22.95 -27.47
N VAL A 579 0.77 23.76 -26.88
CA VAL A 579 0.68 24.21 -25.47
C VAL A 579 -0.39 25.33 -25.35
N PRO A 580 -1.38 25.22 -24.45
CA PRO A 580 -2.36 26.29 -24.24
C PRO A 580 -1.74 27.53 -23.58
N GLU A 581 -2.29 28.71 -23.86
CA GLU A 581 -1.85 29.97 -23.28
C GLU A 581 -2.58 30.30 -21.96
N TRP A 582 -1.89 30.98 -21.05
CA TRP A 582 -2.51 31.53 -19.84
C TRP A 582 -3.33 32.78 -20.16
N PRO A 583 -4.52 32.94 -19.56
CA PRO A 583 -5.26 34.19 -19.68
C PRO A 583 -4.64 35.29 -18.80
N GLU A 584 -4.74 36.53 -19.26
CA GLU A 584 -4.43 37.72 -18.45
C GLU A 584 -5.60 38.04 -17.51
N LEU A 585 -5.33 38.13 -16.21
CA LEU A 585 -6.32 38.37 -15.17
C LEU A 585 -5.92 39.58 -14.31
N ALA A 586 -6.89 40.41 -13.94
CA ALA A 586 -6.67 41.51 -13.00
C ALA A 586 -6.43 40.97 -11.57
N PRO A 587 -5.77 41.72 -10.66
CA PRO A 587 -5.48 41.27 -9.29
C PRO A 587 -6.68 40.72 -8.51
N THR A 588 -7.88 41.31 -8.66
CA THR A 588 -9.09 40.81 -8.01
C THR A 588 -9.56 39.46 -8.57
N GLN A 589 -9.32 39.18 -9.84
CA GLN A 589 -9.61 37.89 -10.47
C GLN A 589 -8.56 36.84 -10.09
N LEU A 590 -7.30 37.25 -9.93
CA LEU A 590 -6.25 36.39 -9.38
C LEU A 590 -6.59 35.94 -7.95
N ALA A 591 -7.13 36.83 -7.11
CA ALA A 591 -7.60 36.50 -5.77
C ALA A 591 -8.74 35.46 -5.80
N GLY A 592 -9.72 35.65 -6.69
CA GLY A 592 -10.82 34.68 -6.88
C GLY A 592 -10.33 33.31 -7.36
N LEU A 593 -9.39 33.29 -8.31
CA LEU A 593 -8.78 32.04 -8.77
C LEU A 593 -7.97 31.36 -7.66
N LEU A 594 -7.26 32.13 -6.82
CA LEU A 594 -6.53 31.57 -5.68
C LEU A 594 -7.49 30.91 -4.68
N GLU A 595 -8.62 31.54 -4.36
CA GLU A 595 -9.67 30.97 -3.52
C GLU A 595 -10.14 29.60 -4.04
N GLU A 596 -10.41 29.49 -5.34
CA GLU A 596 -10.80 28.22 -5.98
C GLU A 596 -9.68 27.18 -5.98
N VAL A 597 -8.42 27.61 -6.20
CA VAL A 597 -7.24 26.74 -6.26
C VAL A 597 -6.93 26.16 -4.88
N VAL A 598 -6.90 26.97 -3.82
CA VAL A 598 -6.60 26.47 -2.47
C VAL A 598 -7.73 25.61 -1.90
N ALA A 599 -8.94 25.74 -2.41
CA ALA A 599 -10.07 24.88 -2.09
C ALA A 599 -10.05 23.54 -2.85
N ASP A 600 -9.19 23.35 -3.85
CA ASP A 600 -9.05 22.08 -4.56
C ASP A 600 -8.40 21.02 -3.67
N ALA A 601 -8.84 19.75 -3.77
CA ALA A 601 -8.36 18.68 -2.89
C ALA A 601 -6.85 18.39 -3.02
N GLU A 602 -6.23 18.78 -4.14
CA GLU A 602 -4.78 18.68 -4.33
C GLU A 602 -3.97 19.74 -3.56
N VAL A 603 -4.62 20.79 -3.05
CA VAL A 603 -4.00 21.92 -2.35
C VAL A 603 -4.51 22.08 -0.92
N ALA A 604 -5.82 21.89 -0.75
CA ALA A 604 -6.53 22.03 0.51
C ALA A 604 -5.94 21.16 1.62
N SER A 605 -6.12 21.61 2.86
CA SER A 605 -5.72 20.87 4.04
C SER A 605 -6.44 19.53 4.12
N GLN A 606 -5.66 18.45 4.23
CA GLN A 606 -6.17 17.10 4.49
C GLN A 606 -6.06 16.74 5.97
N HIS A 607 -6.01 17.73 6.86
CA HIS A 607 -5.84 17.55 8.30
C HIS A 607 -6.86 16.59 8.92
N PHE A 608 -8.10 16.55 8.39
CA PHE A 608 -9.10 15.57 8.81
C PHE A 608 -8.60 14.12 8.68
N ALA A 609 -7.92 13.78 7.58
CA ALA A 609 -7.32 12.46 7.40
C ALA A 609 -6.01 12.36 8.19
N ASP A 610 -5.10 13.31 7.96
CA ASP A 610 -3.71 13.25 8.43
C ASP A 610 -3.58 13.23 9.96
N SER A 611 -4.45 13.93 10.69
CA SER A 611 -4.42 13.98 12.16
C SER A 611 -4.78 12.65 12.84
N GLN A 612 -5.31 11.69 12.08
CA GLN A 612 -5.67 10.37 12.58
C GLN A 612 -4.53 9.36 12.47
N TYR A 613 -3.46 9.69 11.75
CA TYR A 613 -2.30 8.82 11.57
C TYR A 613 -1.18 9.22 12.54
N ASP A 614 -0.62 8.24 13.25
CA ASP A 614 0.56 8.48 14.05
C ASP A 614 1.75 8.82 13.12
N SER A 615 2.45 9.91 13.39
CA SER A 615 3.64 10.35 12.64
C SER A 615 4.90 10.44 13.51
N THR A 616 4.83 9.96 14.75
CA THR A 616 5.84 10.17 15.80
C THR A 616 6.30 8.89 16.52
N VAL A 617 5.52 7.80 16.42
CA VAL A 617 5.86 6.50 17.00
C VAL A 617 7.26 6.04 16.54
N GLN A 618 7.96 5.32 17.42
CA GLN A 618 9.39 4.97 17.33
C GLN A 618 10.36 6.13 17.62
N GLY A 619 9.90 7.38 17.63
CA GLY A 619 10.73 8.54 17.98
C GLY A 619 11.85 8.84 16.98
N ASN A 620 11.69 8.41 15.73
CA ASN A 620 12.68 8.60 14.67
C ASN A 620 12.35 9.75 13.70
N THR A 621 11.14 10.31 13.71
CA THR A 621 10.75 11.45 12.86
C THR A 621 11.47 12.72 13.32
N TRP A 622 12.34 13.27 12.46
CA TRP A 622 13.02 14.55 12.68
C TRP A 622 12.28 15.70 12.01
N TYR A 623 11.79 15.47 10.80
CA TYR A 623 10.90 16.36 10.06
C TYR A 623 9.70 15.57 9.57
N GLY A 624 8.54 15.85 10.16
CA GLY A 624 7.31 15.09 9.94
C GLY A 624 6.57 15.45 8.66
N PRO A 625 5.46 14.75 8.36
CA PRO A 625 4.60 15.01 7.20
C PRO A 625 3.97 16.42 7.18
N HIS A 626 4.06 17.15 8.28
CA HIS A 626 3.56 18.51 8.43
C HIS A 626 4.53 19.39 9.20
N TYR A 627 4.48 20.69 8.94
CA TYR A 627 5.26 21.73 9.61
C TYR A 627 4.40 22.98 9.81
N GLY A 628 4.96 23.99 10.48
CA GLY A 628 4.32 25.28 10.71
C GLY A 628 4.03 25.54 12.18
N THR A 629 4.20 26.79 12.60
CA THR A 629 3.98 27.23 13.98
C THR A 629 2.60 27.87 14.17
N GLU A 630 2.05 28.48 13.12
CA GLU A 630 0.72 29.11 13.15
C GLU A 630 -0.36 28.11 12.74
N HIS A 631 -0.20 27.49 11.57
CA HIS A 631 -1.03 26.38 11.12
C HIS A 631 -0.17 25.22 10.63
N SER A 632 -0.64 24.00 10.89
CA SER A 632 -0.05 22.79 10.35
C SER A 632 -0.32 22.72 8.84
N VAL A 633 0.74 22.84 8.04
CA VAL A 633 0.70 22.64 6.59
C VAL A 633 1.56 21.43 6.23
N ARG A 634 1.24 20.81 5.09
CA ARG A 634 1.94 19.63 4.61
C ARG A 634 3.37 19.96 4.14
N THR A 635 4.32 19.09 4.44
CA THR A 635 5.69 19.15 3.92
C THR A 635 5.82 18.61 2.49
N ALA A 636 6.87 19.01 1.77
CA ALA A 636 7.27 18.38 0.52
C ALA A 636 8.15 17.14 0.71
N TYR A 637 8.72 16.91 1.90
CA TYR A 637 9.55 15.74 2.21
C TYR A 637 9.47 15.34 3.70
N TRP A 638 9.58 14.04 3.97
CA TRP A 638 9.79 13.54 5.32
C TRP A 638 11.29 13.31 5.56
N ALA A 639 11.75 13.51 6.79
CA ALA A 639 13.07 13.07 7.21
C ALA A 639 13.07 12.43 8.60
N GLY A 640 13.77 11.30 8.73
CA GLY A 640 13.89 10.57 10.00
C GLY A 640 15.30 10.04 10.27
N THR A 641 15.63 9.94 11.55
CA THR A 641 16.91 9.44 12.09
C THR A 641 16.69 8.07 12.74
N PRO A 642 16.62 6.97 11.96
CA PRO A 642 16.21 5.67 12.48
C PRO A 642 17.29 4.96 13.30
N VAL A 643 18.55 5.36 13.18
CA VAL A 643 19.66 4.80 13.95
C VAL A 643 19.83 5.59 15.24
N ALA A 644 19.61 4.93 16.38
CA ALA A 644 19.63 5.56 17.70
C ALA A 644 20.97 6.29 17.96
N GLY A 645 20.90 7.59 18.25
CA GLY A 645 22.06 8.44 18.52
C GLY A 645 22.85 8.90 17.29
N SER A 646 22.50 8.44 16.08
CA SER A 646 23.11 8.92 14.84
C SER A 646 22.40 10.20 14.37
N PRO A 647 23.13 11.22 13.88
CA PRO A 647 22.54 12.41 13.28
C PRO A 647 22.15 12.19 11.81
N ALA A 648 22.47 11.03 11.23
CA ALA A 648 22.16 10.71 9.85
C ALA A 648 20.66 10.55 9.65
N ALA A 649 20.15 11.07 8.53
CA ALA A 649 18.73 11.03 8.22
C ALA A 649 18.45 10.38 6.86
N ALA A 650 17.39 9.59 6.82
CA ALA A 650 16.71 9.17 5.61
C ALA A 650 15.73 10.28 5.19
N VAL A 651 15.58 10.50 3.89
CA VAL A 651 14.75 11.58 3.33
C VAL A 651 13.82 11.01 2.27
N LEU A 652 12.51 11.13 2.47
CA LEU A 652 11.50 10.60 1.54
C LEU A 652 10.71 11.75 0.93
N ASN A 653 10.53 11.73 -0.39
CA ASN A 653 9.51 12.52 -1.06
C ASN A 653 8.86 11.72 -2.20
N THR A 654 7.74 12.23 -2.70
CA THR A 654 6.98 11.58 -3.78
C THR A 654 6.61 12.57 -4.88
N ALA A 655 6.46 12.07 -6.11
CA ALA A 655 6.00 12.85 -7.26
C ALA A 655 4.96 12.09 -8.08
N PHE A 656 3.81 12.72 -8.27
CA PHE A 656 2.71 12.20 -9.07
C PHE A 656 1.70 13.32 -9.39
N ASN A 657 1.26 13.39 -10.65
CA ASN A 657 0.16 14.26 -11.07
C ASN A 657 -0.69 13.50 -12.12
N PRO A 658 -1.89 12.99 -11.75
CA PRO A 658 -2.69 12.18 -12.67
C PRO A 658 -3.18 12.96 -13.90
N TRP A 659 -3.37 14.27 -13.77
CA TRP A 659 -3.86 15.13 -14.85
C TRP A 659 -2.80 15.37 -15.93
N MET A 660 -1.52 15.29 -15.59
CA MET A 660 -0.44 15.31 -16.58
C MET A 660 -0.38 13.98 -17.34
N PHE A 661 -0.59 12.87 -16.63
CA PHE A 661 -0.64 11.54 -17.24
C PHE A 661 -1.84 11.36 -18.18
N ASP A 662 -2.95 12.06 -17.96
CA ASP A 662 -4.05 12.14 -18.93
C ASP A 662 -3.64 12.77 -20.27
N ALA A 663 -2.70 13.72 -20.24
CA ALA A 663 -2.31 14.52 -21.41
C ALA A 663 -1.14 13.92 -22.19
N ASP A 664 -0.04 13.63 -21.49
CA ASP A 664 1.18 13.06 -22.07
C ASP A 664 1.92 12.21 -21.02
N PRO A 665 1.65 10.88 -20.97
CA PRO A 665 2.28 10.01 -20.00
C PRO A 665 3.82 10.01 -20.02
N VAL A 666 4.45 10.17 -21.19
CA VAL A 666 5.92 10.12 -21.30
C VAL A 666 6.53 11.42 -20.78
N ALA A 667 6.04 12.57 -21.23
CA ALA A 667 6.52 13.85 -20.74
C ALA A 667 6.19 14.04 -19.25
N ALA A 668 5.04 13.53 -18.78
CA ALA A 668 4.70 13.51 -17.36
C ALA A 668 5.70 12.68 -16.55
N THR A 669 6.09 11.51 -17.04
CA THR A 669 7.11 10.65 -16.42
C THR A 669 8.43 11.41 -16.24
N ARG A 670 8.92 12.07 -17.30
CA ARG A 670 10.13 12.90 -17.24
C ARG A 670 10.03 13.98 -16.17
N GLN A 671 8.94 14.74 -16.17
CA GLN A 671 8.79 15.87 -15.25
C GLN A 671 8.59 15.41 -13.80
N MET A 672 7.87 14.30 -13.56
CA MET A 672 7.71 13.74 -12.20
C MET A 672 9.03 13.22 -11.65
N PHE A 673 9.85 12.56 -12.48
CA PHE A 673 11.19 12.12 -12.08
C PHE A 673 12.07 13.31 -11.68
N CYS A 674 12.14 14.32 -12.55
CA CYS A 674 12.94 15.51 -12.29
C CYS A 674 12.42 16.31 -11.09
N SER A 675 11.09 16.34 -10.88
CA SER A 675 10.47 16.96 -9.70
C SER A 675 10.83 16.26 -8.39
N ALA A 676 10.79 14.92 -8.36
CA ALA A 676 11.19 14.15 -7.19
C ALA A 676 12.67 14.38 -6.85
N LEU A 677 13.54 14.31 -7.88
CA LEU A 677 14.97 14.53 -7.73
C LEU A 677 15.30 15.97 -7.27
N ALA A 678 14.70 16.98 -7.89
CA ALA A 678 14.87 18.37 -7.47
C ALA A 678 14.39 18.62 -6.03
N GLY A 679 13.31 17.96 -5.62
CA GLY A 679 12.85 18.01 -4.22
C GLY A 679 13.86 17.41 -3.24
N GLN A 680 14.52 16.30 -3.58
CA GLN A 680 15.59 15.71 -2.76
C GLN A 680 16.80 16.66 -2.64
N VAL A 681 17.24 17.24 -3.76
CA VAL A 681 18.36 18.19 -3.77
C VAL A 681 18.03 19.48 -3.02
N LEU A 682 16.81 20.00 -3.17
CA LEU A 682 16.32 21.17 -2.40
C LEU A 682 16.34 20.87 -0.89
N ALA A 683 15.87 19.69 -0.49
CA ALA A 683 15.90 19.26 0.89
C ALA A 683 17.35 19.16 1.40
N GLY A 684 18.34 18.95 0.55
CA GLY A 684 19.77 18.93 0.89
C GLY A 684 20.47 17.60 0.63
N VAL A 685 19.82 16.68 -0.08
CA VAL A 685 20.38 15.37 -0.43
C VAL A 685 21.21 15.48 -1.72
N ALA A 686 22.39 14.88 -1.74
CA ALA A 686 23.20 14.83 -2.96
C ALA A 686 22.60 13.84 -3.96
N VAL A 687 22.63 14.14 -5.27
CA VAL A 687 22.05 13.30 -6.34
C VAL A 687 22.49 11.83 -6.25
N LYS A 688 23.80 11.58 -6.00
CA LYS A 688 24.36 10.22 -5.86
C LYS A 688 23.80 9.41 -4.68
N ASP A 689 23.23 10.11 -3.70
CA ASP A 689 22.69 9.56 -2.45
C ASP A 689 21.16 9.40 -2.51
N VAL A 690 20.59 9.44 -3.72
CA VAL A 690 19.16 9.20 -4.01
C VAL A 690 18.98 7.88 -4.77
N CYS A 691 17.97 7.11 -4.37
CA CYS A 691 17.37 6.04 -5.17
C CYS A 691 15.85 6.27 -5.30
N MET A 692 15.21 5.52 -6.20
CA MET A 692 13.77 5.62 -6.43
C MET A 692 13.08 4.26 -6.44
N CYS A 693 11.76 4.29 -6.20
CA CYS A 693 10.82 3.21 -6.37
C CYS A 693 9.72 3.63 -7.35
N ASP A 694 9.44 2.80 -8.37
CA ASP A 694 8.46 3.06 -9.41
C ASP A 694 7.19 2.22 -9.26
N ASN A 695 6.02 2.85 -9.34
CA ASN A 695 4.74 2.16 -9.26
C ASN A 695 3.85 2.52 -10.44
N PHE A 696 3.82 1.64 -11.43
CA PHE A 696 3.01 1.80 -12.64
C PHE A 696 1.56 1.39 -12.39
N TYR A 697 0.63 2.24 -12.84
CA TYR A 697 -0.79 1.91 -12.91
C TYR A 697 -1.31 2.26 -14.29
N THR A 698 -1.75 1.25 -15.03
CA THR A 698 -2.22 1.43 -16.41
C THR A 698 -3.63 0.86 -16.59
N PRO A 699 -4.37 1.37 -17.58
CA PRO A 699 -5.60 0.73 -18.03
C PRO A 699 -5.33 -0.67 -18.61
N HIS A 700 -6.40 -1.41 -18.92
CA HIS A 700 -6.26 -2.62 -19.72
C HIS A 700 -5.56 -2.29 -21.04
N LEU A 701 -4.46 -2.99 -21.32
CA LEU A 701 -3.55 -2.63 -22.39
C LEU A 701 -4.09 -3.00 -23.78
N SER A 702 -4.83 -2.06 -24.36
CA SER A 702 -5.09 -1.98 -25.80
C SER A 702 -3.80 -1.60 -26.55
N PRO A 703 -3.70 -1.80 -27.88
CA PRO A 703 -2.53 -1.39 -28.66
C PRO A 703 -2.09 0.06 -28.38
N HIS A 704 -3.05 0.98 -28.26
CA HIS A 704 -2.80 2.39 -27.93
C HIS A 704 -2.11 2.59 -26.56
N TRP A 705 -2.52 1.85 -25.53
CA TRP A 705 -1.96 2.00 -24.19
C TRP A 705 -0.58 1.34 -24.04
N ARG A 706 -0.26 0.34 -24.87
CA ARG A 706 1.07 -0.30 -24.87
C ARG A 706 2.15 0.66 -25.31
N GLU A 707 1.88 1.50 -26.30
CA GLU A 707 2.83 2.50 -26.82
C GLU A 707 3.24 3.49 -25.73
N TRP A 708 2.27 3.96 -24.94
CA TRP A 708 2.52 4.82 -23.79
C TRP A 708 3.35 4.13 -22.71
N LEU A 709 2.98 2.91 -22.29
CA LEU A 709 3.72 2.18 -21.26
C LEU A 709 5.18 1.93 -21.66
N VAL A 710 5.43 1.47 -22.90
CA VAL A 710 6.79 1.27 -23.42
C VAL A 710 7.56 2.60 -23.42
N GLY A 711 6.94 3.68 -23.89
CA GLY A 711 7.55 5.01 -23.90
C GLY A 711 7.92 5.52 -22.51
N MET A 712 7.06 5.32 -21.51
CA MET A 712 7.33 5.71 -20.13
C MET A 712 8.51 4.93 -19.53
N VAL A 713 8.57 3.61 -19.77
CA VAL A 713 9.68 2.76 -19.29
C VAL A 713 10.99 3.13 -19.96
N ASP A 714 10.98 3.37 -21.28
CA ASP A 714 12.18 3.78 -22.01
C ASP A 714 12.67 5.16 -21.55
N GLU A 715 11.75 6.09 -21.27
CA GLU A 715 12.06 7.40 -20.72
C GLU A 715 12.66 7.30 -19.30
N LEU A 716 12.09 6.49 -18.40
CA LEU A 716 12.70 6.21 -17.09
C LEU A 716 14.11 5.63 -17.23
N ALA A 717 14.31 4.70 -18.16
CA ALA A 717 15.62 4.11 -18.40
C ALA A 717 16.66 5.13 -18.91
N VAL A 718 16.24 6.16 -19.64
CA VAL A 718 17.09 7.30 -20.03
C VAL A 718 17.43 8.15 -18.81
N LEU A 719 16.43 8.50 -18.00
CA LEU A 719 16.58 9.37 -16.83
C LEU A 719 17.48 8.74 -15.76
N VAL A 720 17.29 7.44 -15.48
CA VAL A 720 18.14 6.66 -14.55
C VAL A 720 19.61 6.74 -14.97
N ARG A 721 19.91 6.48 -16.25
CA ARG A 721 21.28 6.54 -16.77
C ARG A 721 21.87 7.94 -16.76
N HIS A 722 21.05 8.94 -17.07
CA HIS A 722 21.49 10.33 -17.17
C HIS A 722 21.87 10.89 -15.80
N PHE A 723 20.98 10.77 -14.81
CA PHE A 723 21.18 11.36 -13.48
C PHE A 723 21.93 10.44 -12.50
N GLY A 724 22.14 9.17 -12.85
CA GLY A 724 22.78 8.20 -11.97
C GLY A 724 21.95 7.85 -10.73
N VAL A 725 20.62 7.97 -10.85
CA VAL A 725 19.65 7.70 -9.78
C VAL A 725 18.93 6.40 -10.10
N PRO A 726 19.28 5.27 -9.46
CA PRO A 726 18.71 3.97 -9.79
C PRO A 726 17.28 3.83 -9.28
N LEU A 727 16.44 3.16 -10.06
CA LEU A 727 15.24 2.49 -9.55
C LEU A 727 15.69 1.17 -8.93
N ILE A 728 15.32 0.90 -7.68
CA ILE A 728 15.78 -0.31 -6.95
C ILE A 728 14.64 -1.25 -6.54
N SER A 729 13.40 -0.80 -6.66
CA SER A 729 12.18 -1.48 -6.25
C SER A 729 10.99 -0.91 -7.05
N GLY A 730 9.90 -1.66 -7.15
CA GLY A 730 8.72 -1.18 -7.84
C GLY A 730 7.56 -2.18 -7.89
N LYS A 731 6.50 -1.78 -8.60
CA LYS A 731 5.32 -2.61 -8.91
C LYS A 731 4.61 -2.10 -10.17
N ASP A 732 3.93 -3.01 -10.87
CA ASP A 732 3.00 -2.67 -11.95
C ASP A 732 1.59 -3.23 -11.72
N SER A 733 0.58 -2.52 -12.23
CA SER A 733 -0.81 -2.96 -12.24
C SER A 733 -1.48 -2.55 -13.56
N SER A 734 -1.81 -3.52 -14.43
CA SER A 734 -2.33 -3.29 -15.79
C SER A 734 -3.84 -3.52 -15.97
N ALA A 735 -4.62 -3.28 -14.90
CA ALA A 735 -6.05 -3.57 -14.85
C ALA A 735 -6.91 -2.40 -14.32
N GLY A 736 -6.58 -1.19 -14.76
CA GLY A 736 -7.28 0.05 -14.37
C GLY A 736 -8.47 0.45 -15.24
N SER A 737 -9.14 -0.49 -15.91
CA SER A 737 -10.34 -0.20 -16.72
C SER A 737 -11.56 -0.96 -16.20
N VAL A 738 -12.74 -0.38 -16.35
CA VAL A 738 -14.01 -1.00 -15.94
C VAL A 738 -15.14 -0.66 -16.91
N HIS A 739 -16.01 -1.64 -17.17
CA HIS A 739 -17.27 -1.39 -17.86
C HIS A 739 -18.32 -0.87 -16.86
N THR A 740 -18.90 0.29 -17.17
CA THR A 740 -20.00 0.92 -16.43
C THR A 740 -21.25 0.97 -17.30
N ASP A 741 -22.39 1.33 -16.71
CA ASP A 741 -23.64 1.57 -17.46
C ASP A 741 -23.49 2.69 -18.52
N GLU A 742 -22.49 3.56 -18.36
CA GLU A 742 -22.16 4.66 -19.27
C GLU A 742 -21.12 4.29 -20.35
N GLY A 743 -20.56 3.07 -20.29
CA GLY A 743 -19.49 2.60 -21.17
C GLY A 743 -18.18 2.26 -20.44
N LEU A 744 -17.10 2.08 -21.19
CA LEU A 744 -15.77 1.76 -20.66
C LEU A 744 -15.12 3.02 -20.05
N VAL A 745 -14.73 2.95 -18.79
CA VAL A 745 -13.95 3.98 -18.10
C VAL A 745 -12.56 3.42 -17.81
N SER A 746 -11.52 4.23 -18.02
CA SER A 746 -10.11 3.81 -17.88
C SER A 746 -9.32 4.87 -17.13
N VAL A 747 -8.43 4.44 -16.23
CA VAL A 747 -7.40 5.31 -15.65
C VAL A 747 -6.36 5.70 -16.72
N PRO A 748 -5.68 6.86 -16.58
CA PRO A 748 -4.51 7.14 -17.41
C PRO A 748 -3.37 6.16 -17.11
N PRO A 749 -2.53 5.82 -18.11
CA PRO A 749 -1.22 5.22 -17.84
C PRO A 749 -0.40 6.19 -17.00
N ALA A 750 -0.03 5.78 -15.80
CA ALA A 750 0.65 6.64 -14.85
C ALA A 750 1.74 5.88 -14.10
N VAL A 751 2.77 6.61 -13.65
CA VAL A 751 3.81 6.08 -12.75
C VAL A 751 3.94 7.00 -11.54
N PHE A 752 3.79 6.42 -10.35
CA PHE A 752 4.06 7.08 -9.10
C PHE A 752 5.53 6.85 -8.71
N LEU A 753 6.25 7.93 -8.41
CA LEU A 753 7.66 7.87 -8.04
C LEU A 753 7.84 8.22 -6.57
N SER A 754 8.50 7.32 -5.85
CA SER A 754 8.94 7.53 -4.46
C SER A 754 10.45 7.64 -4.44
N ALA A 755 10.99 8.77 -4.03
CA ALA A 755 12.43 8.97 -3.92
C ALA A 755 12.87 8.87 -2.46
N LEU A 756 13.93 8.10 -2.24
CA LEU A 756 14.58 7.89 -0.96
C LEU A 756 16.02 8.38 -1.04
N GLY A 757 16.34 9.34 -0.19
CA GLY A 757 17.65 9.96 -0.04
C GLY A 757 18.27 9.69 1.32
N LYS A 758 19.58 9.97 1.46
CA LYS A 758 20.27 9.95 2.76
C LYS A 758 21.17 11.18 2.94
N VAL A 759 21.23 11.71 4.16
CA VAL A 759 22.19 12.75 4.58
C VAL A 759 22.97 12.31 5.82
N PRO A 760 24.25 12.66 5.94
CA PRO A 760 25.08 12.24 7.07
C PRO A 760 24.73 13.00 8.37
N HIS A 761 24.05 14.14 8.24
CA HIS A 761 23.66 14.98 9.37
C HIS A 761 22.41 15.80 9.01
N THR A 762 21.44 15.89 9.92
CA THR A 762 20.20 16.66 9.74
C THR A 762 20.42 18.15 9.49
N ASP A 763 21.54 18.73 9.91
CA ASP A 763 21.94 20.12 9.60
C ASP A 763 22.07 20.42 8.09
N ALA A 764 22.25 19.39 7.25
CA ALA A 764 22.21 19.57 5.80
C ALA A 764 20.80 19.95 5.30
N LEU A 765 19.76 19.57 6.06
CA LEU A 765 18.38 19.65 5.62
C LEU A 765 17.86 21.09 5.59
N LEU A 766 17.25 21.49 4.48
CA LEU A 766 16.56 22.78 4.32
C LEU A 766 15.11 22.63 4.76
N ARG A 767 14.68 23.44 5.73
CA ARG A 767 13.28 23.49 6.16
C ARG A 767 12.47 24.38 5.22
N GLU A 768 11.16 24.14 5.10
CA GLU A 768 10.27 24.97 4.26
C GLU A 768 9.83 26.26 4.97
N GLN A 769 9.67 26.23 6.30
CA GLN A 769 9.08 27.35 7.05
C GLN A 769 9.88 28.64 6.91
N TRP A 770 9.19 29.73 6.54
CA TRP A 770 9.77 31.08 6.51
C TRP A 770 10.09 31.59 7.91
N THR A 771 11.20 32.31 8.03
CA THR A 771 11.74 32.66 9.36
C THR A 771 11.90 34.14 9.60
N THR A 772 12.13 34.95 8.57
CA THR A 772 12.62 36.32 8.76
C THR A 772 11.85 37.35 7.91
N PRO A 773 11.03 38.22 8.52
CA PRO A 773 10.47 39.39 7.84
C PRO A 773 11.59 40.26 7.23
N GLY A 774 11.35 40.79 6.03
CA GLY A 774 12.32 41.56 5.26
C GLY A 774 13.21 40.73 4.32
N ASN A 775 13.22 39.40 4.44
CA ASN A 775 13.84 38.53 3.43
C ASN A 775 13.03 38.54 2.13
N VAL A 776 13.70 38.16 1.04
CA VAL A 776 13.14 38.13 -0.31
C VAL A 776 12.74 36.70 -0.64
N LEU A 777 11.52 36.52 -1.17
CA LEU A 777 11.10 35.26 -1.77
C LEU A 777 11.48 35.25 -3.25
N VAL A 778 12.15 34.18 -3.66
CA VAL A 778 12.62 33.98 -5.03
C VAL A 778 12.11 32.64 -5.55
N ARG A 779 11.51 32.64 -6.74
CA ARG A 779 11.27 31.40 -7.48
C ARG A 779 12.57 31.00 -8.17
N VAL A 780 13.04 29.78 -7.92
CA VAL A 780 14.19 29.17 -8.59
C VAL A 780 13.74 27.93 -9.34
N GLY A 781 14.56 27.48 -10.30
CA GLY A 781 14.33 26.33 -11.15
C GLY A 781 13.74 26.66 -12.51
N LEU A 782 13.66 25.63 -13.33
CA LEU A 782 13.29 25.72 -14.74
C LEU A 782 11.82 26.11 -14.91
N ALA A 783 11.56 26.94 -15.92
CA ALA A 783 10.21 27.38 -16.26
C ALA A 783 9.48 26.27 -17.05
N THR A 784 8.74 25.42 -16.34
CA THR A 784 7.67 24.60 -16.94
C THR A 784 6.34 25.31 -16.74
N SER A 785 6.03 26.26 -17.62
CA SER A 785 4.87 27.14 -17.47
C SER A 785 3.58 26.59 -18.09
N SER A 786 3.59 25.48 -18.81
CA SER A 786 2.39 24.90 -19.43
C SER A 786 1.24 24.75 -18.40
N PRO A 787 0.03 25.24 -18.72
CA PRO A 787 -1.14 25.11 -17.85
C PRO A 787 -1.66 23.67 -17.74
N VAL A 788 -1.25 22.78 -18.65
CA VAL A 788 -1.81 21.42 -18.76
C VAL A 788 -1.59 20.64 -17.47
N GLY A 789 -2.67 20.12 -16.88
CA GLY A 789 -2.61 19.33 -15.65
C GLY A 789 -2.46 20.14 -14.36
N THR A 790 -2.45 21.48 -14.44
CA THR A 790 -2.44 22.35 -13.24
C THR A 790 -3.84 22.51 -12.64
N VAL A 791 -3.91 22.75 -11.33
CA VAL A 791 -5.18 23.03 -10.63
C VAL A 791 -5.89 24.24 -11.25
N ALA A 792 -5.16 25.33 -11.49
CA ALA A 792 -5.72 26.57 -12.01
C ALA A 792 -6.30 26.42 -13.42
N ALA A 793 -5.64 25.65 -14.29
CA ALA A 793 -6.16 25.36 -15.62
C ALA A 793 -7.50 24.61 -15.58
N ARG A 794 -7.68 23.70 -14.62
CA ARG A 794 -8.97 23.01 -14.40
C ARG A 794 -10.07 23.99 -13.99
N LYS A 795 -9.78 24.89 -13.04
CA LYS A 795 -10.74 25.93 -12.60
C LYS A 795 -11.12 26.90 -13.73
N LEU A 796 -10.13 27.26 -14.55
CA LEU A 796 -10.32 28.11 -15.72
C LEU A 796 -10.90 27.37 -16.94
N SER A 797 -11.09 26.04 -16.86
CA SER A 797 -11.54 25.20 -17.97
C SER A 797 -10.68 25.34 -19.23
N LEU A 798 -9.36 25.48 -19.06
CA LEU A 798 -8.41 25.53 -20.17
C LEU A 798 -8.34 24.16 -20.87
N PRO A 799 -8.12 24.12 -22.19
CA PRO A 799 -7.99 22.87 -22.91
C PRO A 799 -6.74 22.10 -22.48
N THR A 800 -6.74 20.79 -22.69
CA THR A 800 -5.51 19.98 -22.63
C THR A 800 -4.59 20.30 -23.81
N GLY A 801 -3.33 19.85 -23.74
CA GLY A 801 -2.31 20.10 -24.77
C GLY A 801 -0.98 19.45 -24.40
N ALA A 802 0.12 19.92 -24.99
CA ALA A 802 1.46 19.44 -24.62
C ALA A 802 1.94 20.00 -23.27
N LEU A 803 2.76 19.17 -22.59
CA LEU A 803 3.59 19.60 -21.47
C LEU A 803 4.87 20.27 -22.01
N ASP A 804 5.49 21.14 -21.22
CA ASP A 804 6.77 21.74 -21.62
C ASP A 804 7.86 20.68 -21.79
N ASP A 805 8.72 20.84 -22.79
CA ASP A 805 9.92 20.02 -22.89
C ASP A 805 10.90 20.40 -21.78
N LEU A 806 11.61 19.39 -21.27
CA LEU A 806 12.58 19.54 -20.20
C LEU A 806 13.91 18.98 -20.68
N ALA A 807 14.84 19.87 -21.01
CA ALA A 807 16.19 19.50 -21.38
C ALA A 807 16.96 19.02 -20.14
N LEU A 808 17.46 17.78 -20.17
CA LEU A 808 18.11 17.18 -19.00
C LEU A 808 19.40 17.92 -18.60
N SER A 809 20.12 18.52 -19.55
CA SER A 809 21.29 19.37 -19.28
C SER A 809 20.97 20.62 -18.47
N ASP A 810 19.77 21.18 -18.65
CA ASP A 810 19.32 22.35 -17.90
C ASP A 810 18.95 21.92 -16.47
N VAL A 811 18.39 20.71 -16.33
CA VAL A 811 18.13 20.11 -15.00
C VAL A 811 19.45 19.86 -14.27
N ASP A 812 20.46 19.27 -14.92
CA ASP A 812 21.79 19.08 -14.33
C ASP A 812 22.41 20.40 -13.82
N SER A 813 22.33 21.44 -14.66
CA SER A 813 22.84 22.77 -14.34
C SER A 813 22.12 23.36 -13.13
N TYR A 814 20.78 23.22 -13.10
CA TYR A 814 19.95 23.66 -11.98
C TYR A 814 20.26 22.90 -10.68
N LEU A 815 20.29 21.56 -10.71
CA LEU A 815 20.57 20.74 -9.51
C LEU A 815 21.97 21.02 -8.94
N SER A 816 22.96 21.21 -9.81
CA SER A 816 24.31 21.59 -9.42
C SER A 816 24.35 22.98 -8.76
N ALA A 817 23.67 23.95 -9.36
CA ALA A 817 23.57 25.31 -8.82
C ALA A 817 22.79 25.37 -7.49
N LEU A 818 21.73 24.56 -7.36
CA LEU A 818 20.94 24.44 -6.13
C LEU A 818 21.78 23.88 -4.98
N THR A 819 22.56 22.83 -5.26
CA THR A 819 23.52 22.26 -4.29
C THR A 819 24.56 23.30 -3.87
N ALA A 820 25.15 24.00 -4.84
CA ALA A 820 26.21 24.99 -4.58
C ALA A 820 25.71 26.23 -3.82
N SER A 821 24.42 26.56 -3.94
CA SER A 821 23.81 27.75 -3.34
C SER A 821 23.12 27.46 -2.00
N ARG A 822 23.20 26.24 -1.47
CA ARG A 822 22.48 25.79 -0.27
C ARG A 822 22.66 26.71 0.94
N ASN A 823 23.85 27.31 1.11
CA ASN A 823 24.17 28.24 2.20
C ASN A 823 23.53 29.63 2.05
N LEU A 824 23.05 29.98 0.86
CA LEU A 824 22.34 31.24 0.59
C LEU A 824 20.86 31.15 0.96
N LEU A 825 20.31 29.93 1.02
CA LEU A 825 18.89 29.65 1.26
C LEU A 825 18.60 29.55 2.76
N ARG A 826 17.60 30.28 3.23
CA ARG A 826 17.10 30.22 4.61
C ARG A 826 16.04 29.15 4.79
N SER A 827 15.12 29.10 3.85
CA SER A 827 14.09 28.08 3.74
C SER A 827 13.77 27.84 2.26
N GLY A 828 13.07 26.75 1.93
CA GLY A 828 12.65 26.52 0.55
C GLY A 828 11.60 25.43 0.42
N ALA A 829 10.56 25.69 -0.36
CA ALA A 829 9.47 24.76 -0.64
C ALA A 829 9.39 24.46 -2.14
N ARG A 830 9.27 23.18 -2.49
CA ARG A 830 9.05 22.75 -3.89
C ARG A 830 7.69 23.29 -4.36
N ILE A 831 7.63 23.78 -5.59
CA ILE A 831 6.36 24.19 -6.21
C ILE A 831 5.61 22.93 -6.65
N GLY A 832 4.36 22.81 -6.23
CA GLY A 832 3.48 21.67 -6.53
C GLY A 832 2.12 22.12 -7.04
N ALA A 833 1.10 21.31 -6.75
CA ALA A 833 -0.29 21.60 -7.11
C ALA A 833 -0.71 23.01 -6.66
N GLY A 834 -1.31 23.78 -7.57
CA GLY A 834 -1.74 25.16 -7.31
C GLY A 834 -0.63 26.21 -7.45
N GLY A 835 0.58 25.80 -7.82
CA GLY A 835 1.66 26.69 -8.24
C GLY A 835 2.29 27.53 -7.14
N VAL A 836 2.94 28.61 -7.56
CA VAL A 836 3.58 29.58 -6.66
C VAL A 836 2.55 30.14 -5.68
N ALA A 837 1.33 30.45 -6.12
CA ALA A 837 0.30 31.05 -5.29
C ALA A 837 -0.12 30.14 -4.12
N ALA A 838 -0.30 28.85 -4.36
CA ALA A 838 -0.55 27.88 -3.29
C ALA A 838 0.65 27.74 -2.35
N THR A 839 1.87 27.75 -2.90
CA THR A 839 3.12 27.70 -2.10
C THR A 839 3.24 28.92 -1.18
N LEU A 840 2.89 30.11 -1.68
CA LEU A 840 2.84 31.33 -0.88
C LEU A 840 1.76 31.25 0.21
N ALA A 841 0.56 30.78 -0.13
CA ALA A 841 -0.53 30.63 0.83
C ALA A 841 -0.15 29.69 1.98
N GLN A 842 0.45 28.54 1.67
CA GLN A 842 0.95 27.59 2.66
C GLN A 842 2.08 28.18 3.51
N GLY A 843 3.01 28.94 2.91
CA GLY A 843 4.07 29.62 3.66
C GLY A 843 3.53 30.67 4.63
N VAL A 844 2.53 31.47 4.22
CA VAL A 844 1.84 32.42 5.09
C VAL A 844 1.13 31.69 6.23
N LEU A 845 0.40 30.62 5.93
CA LEU A 845 -0.30 29.80 6.93
C LEU A 845 0.67 29.15 7.93
N ALA A 846 1.81 28.64 7.47
CA ALA A 846 2.76 27.94 8.33
C ALA A 846 3.53 28.89 9.26
N SER A 847 3.94 30.04 8.72
CA SER A 847 4.87 30.95 9.40
C SER A 847 4.21 32.14 10.08
N GLY A 848 3.00 32.54 9.64
CA GLY A 848 2.39 33.80 10.04
C GLY A 848 3.06 35.04 9.44
N ILE A 849 3.96 34.87 8.46
CA ILE A 849 4.68 35.96 7.80
C ILE A 849 4.01 36.22 6.46
N GLY A 850 3.55 37.45 6.23
CA GLY A 850 2.94 37.86 4.96
C GLY A 850 3.97 38.05 3.85
N VAL A 851 3.50 38.25 2.61
CA VAL A 851 4.36 38.59 1.48
C VAL A 851 3.76 39.73 0.67
N LYS A 852 4.59 40.72 0.35
CA LYS A 852 4.27 41.76 -0.62
C LYS A 852 4.95 41.45 -1.94
N LEU A 853 4.14 41.17 -2.96
CA LEU A 853 4.62 40.83 -4.30
C LEU A 853 5.08 42.07 -5.06
N GLU A 854 6.14 41.93 -5.86
CA GLU A 854 6.63 43.01 -6.74
C GLU A 854 5.76 43.18 -7.98
N SER A 855 5.37 42.05 -8.59
CA SER A 855 4.45 41.96 -9.71
C SER A 855 3.94 40.53 -9.82
N ALA A 856 2.79 40.32 -10.46
CA ALA A 856 2.30 38.99 -10.71
C ALA A 856 1.42 38.93 -11.98
N THR A 857 1.62 37.88 -12.77
CA THR A 857 0.74 37.44 -13.84
C THR A 857 0.06 36.12 -13.46
N THR A 858 -1.00 35.74 -14.17
CA THR A 858 -1.66 34.43 -13.99
C THR A 858 -0.64 33.29 -14.09
N GLU A 859 0.22 33.31 -15.11
CA GLU A 859 1.28 32.31 -15.28
C GLU A 859 2.23 32.29 -14.07
N SER A 860 2.78 33.45 -13.68
CA SER A 860 3.79 33.50 -12.60
C SER A 860 3.29 32.99 -11.25
N LEU A 861 1.97 33.05 -11.02
CA LEU A 861 1.32 32.62 -9.79
C LEU A 861 0.87 31.16 -9.88
N PHE A 862 0.29 30.74 -11.00
CA PHE A 862 -0.44 29.49 -11.09
C PHE A 862 0.25 28.41 -11.93
N ALA A 863 1.32 28.74 -12.63
CA ALA A 863 2.21 27.73 -13.19
C ALA A 863 2.84 26.91 -12.06
N GLU A 864 2.84 25.59 -12.23
CA GLU A 864 3.33 24.66 -11.21
C GLU A 864 4.84 24.45 -11.24
N HIS A 865 5.55 25.00 -12.24
CA HIS A 865 7.02 25.03 -12.34
C HIS A 865 7.68 23.79 -11.69
N ARG A 866 7.42 22.60 -12.24
CA ARG A 866 7.42 21.31 -11.53
C ARG A 866 8.77 20.85 -10.99
N VAL A 867 9.85 21.47 -11.45
CA VAL A 867 11.24 21.24 -11.01
C VAL A 867 11.73 22.37 -10.08
N GLY A 868 10.96 23.46 -9.98
CA GLY A 868 11.28 24.66 -9.25
C GLY A 868 10.84 24.67 -7.79
N ALA A 869 11.27 25.74 -7.11
CA ALA A 869 11.04 25.97 -5.70
C ALA A 869 10.83 27.46 -5.43
N VAL A 870 10.12 27.77 -4.35
CA VAL A 870 10.13 29.10 -3.74
C VAL A 870 11.09 29.07 -2.55
N VAL A 871 12.10 29.94 -2.57
CA VAL A 871 13.15 29.99 -1.54
C VAL A 871 13.18 31.33 -0.83
N GLU A 872 13.43 31.30 0.48
CA GLU A 872 13.68 32.48 1.31
C GLU A 872 15.17 32.84 1.26
N VAL A 873 15.50 34.06 0.85
CA VAL A 873 16.88 34.54 0.69
C VAL A 873 17.04 35.89 1.38
N ALA A 874 18.18 36.10 2.05
CA ALA A 874 18.52 37.41 2.60
C ALA A 874 18.69 38.44 1.46
N PRO A 875 18.23 39.70 1.60
CA PRO A 875 18.29 40.69 0.52
C PRO A 875 19.68 40.84 -0.12
N ASP A 876 20.72 40.88 0.70
CA ASP A 876 22.12 41.01 0.26
C ASP A 876 22.63 39.79 -0.52
N ASN A 877 21.97 38.63 -0.39
CA ASN A 877 22.36 37.38 -1.05
C ASN A 877 21.64 37.18 -2.40
N VAL A 878 20.60 37.95 -2.72
CA VAL A 878 19.82 37.75 -3.96
C VAL A 878 20.70 37.87 -5.21
N ALA A 879 21.58 38.86 -5.24
CA ALA A 879 22.51 39.08 -6.36
C ALA A 879 23.60 38.00 -6.48
N ALA A 880 23.78 37.17 -5.44
CA ALA A 880 24.74 36.06 -5.43
C ALA A 880 24.14 34.75 -5.96
N LEU A 881 22.83 34.70 -6.22
CA LEU A 881 22.20 33.52 -6.82
C LEU A 881 22.71 33.33 -8.26
N PRO A 882 23.21 32.14 -8.62
CA PRO A 882 23.69 31.86 -9.97
C PRO A 882 22.55 31.87 -10.99
N ALA A 883 22.87 32.19 -12.24
CA ALA A 883 21.89 32.30 -13.32
C ALA A 883 21.22 30.95 -13.65
N GLU A 884 21.93 29.85 -13.42
CA GLU A 884 21.47 28.48 -13.58
C GLU A 884 20.30 28.13 -12.63
N LEU A 885 20.12 28.87 -11.54
CA LEU A 885 18.91 28.78 -10.71
C LEU A 885 17.68 29.45 -11.35
N SER A 886 17.85 30.18 -12.45
CA SER A 886 16.79 30.97 -13.08
C SER A 886 16.00 31.82 -12.07
N PRO A 887 16.67 32.59 -11.20
CA PRO A 887 16.00 33.27 -10.08
C PRO A 887 15.04 34.34 -10.56
N VAL A 888 13.81 34.31 -10.06
CA VAL A 888 12.80 35.35 -10.25
C VAL A 888 12.31 35.83 -8.90
N VAL A 889 12.56 37.11 -8.60
CA VAL A 889 12.09 37.74 -7.37
C VAL A 889 10.57 37.80 -7.41
N LEU A 890 9.93 37.26 -6.37
CA LEU A 890 8.48 37.27 -6.23
C LEU A 890 8.04 38.47 -5.38
N GLY A 891 8.73 38.70 -4.26
CA GLY A 891 8.31 39.69 -3.28
C GLY A 891 9.16 39.68 -2.01
N VAL A 892 8.76 40.52 -1.05
CA VAL A 892 9.43 40.68 0.25
C VAL A 892 8.50 40.21 1.36
N LEU A 893 9.04 39.48 2.34
CA LEU A 893 8.32 39.02 3.51
C LEU A 893 7.99 40.18 4.47
N GLU A 894 6.75 40.27 4.97
CA GLU A 894 6.27 41.34 5.86
C GLU A 894 5.79 40.77 7.21
N GLY A 895 6.07 41.49 8.31
CA GLY A 895 6.00 40.95 9.68
C GLY A 895 4.89 41.48 10.60
N THR A 896 3.80 42.07 10.09
CA THR A 896 2.71 42.59 10.94
C THR A 896 1.42 41.78 10.78
N LEU A 897 0.68 41.57 11.88
CA LEU A 897 -0.59 40.83 11.94
C LEU A 897 -1.68 41.42 11.01
N GLU A 898 -1.69 42.74 10.80
CA GLU A 898 -2.57 43.43 9.83
C GLU A 898 -2.11 43.26 8.36
N GLY A 899 -0.92 42.69 8.12
CA GLY A 899 -0.30 42.43 6.81
C GLY A 899 0.03 40.95 6.57
N THR A 900 -0.64 40.02 7.25
CA THR A 900 -0.44 38.56 7.15
C THR A 900 -1.05 37.94 5.89
N GLY A 901 -1.05 38.68 4.77
CA GLY A 901 -1.67 38.29 3.50
C GLY A 901 -0.65 38.11 2.37
N ILE A 902 -1.18 37.89 1.16
CA ILE A 902 -0.40 37.91 -0.07
C ILE A 902 -0.81 39.18 -0.81
N VAL A 903 -0.02 40.25 -0.71
CA VAL A 903 -0.42 41.59 -1.19
C VAL A 903 0.16 41.86 -2.57
N LEU A 904 -0.70 42.20 -3.53
CA LEU A 904 -0.35 42.67 -4.88
C LEU A 904 -1.17 43.92 -5.20
N ASP A 905 -0.52 45.04 -5.51
CA ASP A 905 -1.17 46.32 -5.83
C ASP A 905 -2.25 46.77 -4.83
N GLY A 906 -2.04 46.45 -3.54
CA GLY A 906 -2.97 46.77 -2.46
C GLY A 906 -4.17 45.83 -2.34
N VAL A 907 -4.24 44.77 -3.17
CA VAL A 907 -5.20 43.68 -3.06
C VAL A 907 -4.56 42.54 -2.26
N ASP A 908 -5.25 42.06 -1.22
CA ASP A 908 -4.89 40.81 -0.56
C ASP A 908 -5.46 39.64 -1.37
N LEU A 909 -4.57 38.86 -1.99
CA LEU A 909 -4.94 37.69 -2.77
C LEU A 909 -5.39 36.52 -1.87
N PHE A 910 -4.95 36.49 -0.60
CA PHE A 910 -5.23 35.40 0.33
C PHE A 910 -6.16 35.83 1.47
N ALA A 911 -7.32 36.30 1.03
CA ALA A 911 -8.42 36.75 1.86
C ALA A 911 -8.95 35.65 2.80
N PRO A 912 -9.72 35.99 3.86
CA PRO A 912 -10.27 35.01 4.80
C PRO A 912 -11.03 33.85 4.15
N ALA A 913 -11.79 34.10 3.08
CA ALA A 913 -12.52 33.05 2.36
C ALA A 913 -11.57 32.00 1.74
N ALA A 914 -10.43 32.40 1.21
CA ALA A 914 -9.41 31.48 0.69
C ALA A 914 -8.78 30.63 1.82
N ARG A 915 -8.56 31.23 3.00
CA ARG A 915 -8.08 30.50 4.19
C ARG A 915 -9.10 29.46 4.65
N ASP A 916 -10.37 29.86 4.74
CA ASP A 916 -11.47 28.98 5.13
C ASP A 916 -11.66 27.84 4.11
N GLY A 917 -11.55 28.17 2.82
CA GLY A 917 -11.57 27.19 1.73
C GLY A 917 -10.46 26.17 1.85
N TRP A 918 -9.21 26.62 2.05
CA TRP A 918 -8.07 25.73 2.28
C TRP A 918 -8.25 24.83 3.49
N LEU A 919 -8.77 25.35 4.61
CA LEU A 919 -8.94 24.56 5.84
C LEU A 919 -10.03 23.50 5.73
N ASN A 920 -11.13 23.79 5.04
CA ASN A 920 -12.38 23.04 5.21
C ASN A 920 -12.88 22.33 3.95
N SER A 921 -12.43 22.69 2.74
CA SER A 921 -13.04 22.18 1.50
C SER A 921 -12.88 20.66 1.35
N PHE A 922 -11.71 20.10 1.67
CA PHE A 922 -11.48 18.66 1.59
C PHE A 922 -12.43 17.90 2.52
N THR A 923 -12.47 18.31 3.80
CA THR A 923 -13.36 17.72 4.80
C THR A 923 -14.82 17.79 4.37
N ALA A 924 -15.29 18.94 3.87
CA ALA A 924 -16.67 19.13 3.44
C ALA A 924 -17.09 18.24 2.25
N ARG A 925 -16.14 17.70 1.48
CA ARG A 925 -16.42 16.79 0.37
C ARG A 925 -16.58 15.33 0.82
N ILE A 926 -15.97 14.96 1.95
CA ILE A 926 -15.89 13.57 2.42
C ILE A 926 -16.66 13.27 3.71
N ALA A 927 -16.84 14.28 4.59
CA ALA A 927 -17.70 14.22 5.76
C ALA A 927 -19.14 14.55 5.36
#